data_AF-A0A8H8QMN8-F1
#
_entry.id   AF-A0A8H8QMN8-F1
#
_cell.length_a   1.000
_cell.length_b   1.000
_cell.length_c   1.000
_cell.angle_alpha   90.00
_cell.angle_beta   90.00
_cell.angle_gamma   90.00
#
_symmetry.space_group_name_H-M   'P 1'
#
loop_
_entity.id
_entity.type
_entity.pdbx_description
1 polymer ?
#
loop_
_entity_poly.entity_id
_entity_poly.type
_entity_poly.pdbx_seq_one_letter_code
_entity_poly.pdbx_strand_id
1 'polypeptide(L)'
;MAVPAPQTFAYKTFVNTDGRGTSIPVDVYIPETNSQTKLTPVVWVHTGGFLQGTRKFVPPHFLRAVAKHNLALIAPDFRLCPQVSIFEVLEDVTDSIRWTLDPQARAASGFKSDRVASDKYILGGSSAGGWPALLLGLSLHGQAKRIPQPPSAIFSVYAITTVTKDLAPFFYEPQKPLSWAVDGKAIEKQPLEQEGHLAKCLDANHQLLEQSSVKIRTEAPADSSPVRAALYNFARQEGNYPSLILQDPSESSQVCTPSLVKSKAKAAGPSVLIAYGDSDPKVPHSQSQHVIEALKSIGYDDKSLHVIEEKGADHLFDMEPDKEPLVLVYLILYTSPKDGAEVVSYRGHESEAINAPVKEDSSLRGFGMTFTIGKGNEICCQAIASIVEEHLLGREVEPLFANMGETWQLMASDPQLRWIGPEKGVIHLATAAAINAIWDLYTRSRSKPLWKLIVDMSPEELVKCIPFRYITDAITPAEALKILQDASKGKADREAEMVAKGYKAYTTSAGWSGYDDAKVARLTRSALEQGFNHFKLKVGADVDDDIRRLSLMRSIVDDPKQMPAGRKEPSPGSLAGKNAGPTGCVVMVDANQVWDVQEVIDYMEKLAHLRPWFIEEPTAPDDVLGHAAIRRGIKHLGIGVATGEHAHNRMTFKQLLQADCIDVVPIDSCRLAGVNEILAVMLMAKKFGKIVCPHAGGVGLCEYVVHLSLIDYICISAENERNVLEWVDHLHEHFVYPVSINGAGCYNVPMDAQGGYSIEMLKGSTEDYSFPQGYYWKTGSARTAPPPEH
;
A
#
# COMPACT_ATOMS: atom_id res chain seq x y z
N MET A 1 -0.64 -14.99 -15.60
CA MET A 1 0.27 -14.77 -16.76
C MET A 1 1.08 -16.03 -17.01
N ALA A 2 1.35 -16.37 -18.27
CA ALA A 2 2.21 -17.51 -18.59
C ALA A 2 3.65 -17.23 -18.09
N VAL A 3 4.29 -18.23 -17.48
CA VAL A 3 5.70 -18.16 -17.10
C VAL A 3 6.54 -18.12 -18.38
N PRO A 4 7.40 -17.11 -18.58
CA PRO A 4 8.21 -17.03 -19.79
C PRO A 4 9.15 -18.23 -19.87
N ALA A 5 9.25 -18.83 -21.06
CA ALA A 5 10.17 -19.93 -21.29
C ALA A 5 11.63 -19.42 -21.27
N PRO A 6 12.57 -20.17 -20.65
CA PRO A 6 13.98 -19.80 -20.69
C PRO A 6 14.54 -19.92 -22.10
N GLN A 7 15.41 -18.97 -22.45
CA GLN A 7 16.31 -19.08 -23.60
C GLN A 7 17.73 -19.31 -23.08
N THR A 8 18.35 -20.43 -23.44
CA THR A 8 19.70 -20.79 -22.98
C THR A 8 20.76 -20.26 -23.93
N PHE A 9 21.77 -19.57 -23.38
CA PHE A 9 22.97 -19.09 -24.07
C PHE A 9 24.22 -19.54 -23.32
N ALA A 10 25.40 -19.21 -23.84
CA ALA A 10 26.68 -19.39 -23.14
C ALA A 10 27.36 -18.04 -22.94
N TYR A 11 27.72 -17.71 -21.70
CA TYR A 11 28.40 -16.44 -21.39
C TYR A 11 29.93 -16.57 -21.35
N LYS A 12 30.44 -17.80 -21.17
CA LYS A 12 31.86 -18.12 -21.07
C LYS A 12 32.10 -19.54 -21.58
N THR A 13 33.29 -19.80 -22.14
CA THR A 13 33.78 -21.15 -22.43
C THR A 13 35.16 -21.30 -21.81
N PHE A 14 35.40 -22.40 -21.11
CA PHE A 14 36.69 -22.72 -20.49
C PHE A 14 37.24 -24.05 -21.03
N VAL A 15 38.54 -24.26 -20.93
CA VAL A 15 39.16 -25.55 -21.27
C VAL A 15 38.99 -26.47 -20.06
N ASN A 16 38.33 -27.61 -20.24
CA ASN A 16 38.12 -28.59 -19.17
C ASN A 16 39.34 -29.52 -19.04
N THR A 17 39.34 -30.38 -18.03
CA THR A 17 40.43 -31.32 -17.75
C THR A 17 40.67 -32.34 -18.86
N ASP A 18 39.70 -32.54 -19.76
CA ASP A 18 39.86 -33.37 -20.96
C ASP A 18 40.39 -32.62 -22.19
N GLY A 19 40.85 -31.37 -22.02
CA GLY A 19 41.37 -30.51 -23.07
C GLY A 19 40.32 -29.90 -23.99
N ARG A 20 39.02 -30.18 -23.78
CA ARG A 20 37.93 -29.68 -24.62
C ARG A 20 37.35 -28.38 -24.06
N GLY A 21 36.89 -27.51 -24.96
CA GLY A 21 36.09 -26.35 -24.60
C GLY A 21 34.74 -26.78 -24.00
N THR A 22 34.44 -26.32 -22.79
CA THR A 22 33.14 -26.48 -22.11
C THR A 22 32.53 -25.11 -21.89
N SER A 23 31.32 -24.91 -22.41
CA SER A 23 30.57 -23.67 -22.23
C SER A 23 29.85 -23.65 -20.89
N ILE A 24 29.80 -22.47 -20.26
CA ILE A 24 29.01 -22.23 -19.06
C ILE A 24 27.69 -21.55 -19.50
N PRO A 25 26.56 -22.24 -19.33
CA PRO A 25 25.29 -21.74 -19.84
C PRO A 25 24.64 -20.70 -18.92
N VAL A 26 23.77 -19.88 -19.49
CA VAL A 26 22.92 -18.90 -18.81
C VAL A 26 21.53 -18.95 -19.41
N ASP A 27 20.52 -19.04 -18.57
CA ASP A 27 19.12 -18.95 -18.97
C ASP A 27 18.66 -17.50 -18.85
N VAL A 28 18.06 -17.00 -19.93
CA VAL A 28 17.44 -15.68 -19.97
C VAL A 28 15.93 -15.85 -20.08
N TYR A 29 15.23 -15.31 -19.10
CA TYR A 29 13.78 -15.23 -19.10
C TYR A 29 13.38 -13.79 -19.41
N ILE A 30 12.71 -13.61 -20.54
CA ILE A 30 12.20 -12.32 -20.99
C ILE A 30 10.69 -12.42 -21.11
N PRO A 31 9.94 -11.45 -20.59
CA PRO A 31 8.50 -11.43 -20.74
C PRO A 31 8.12 -11.19 -22.21
N GLU A 32 7.04 -11.82 -22.65
CA GLU A 32 6.48 -11.67 -24.00
C GLU A 32 5.88 -10.27 -24.24
N THR A 33 5.97 -9.36 -23.27
CA THR A 33 5.43 -7.98 -23.36
C THR A 33 6.09 -7.19 -24.49
N ASN A 34 5.32 -6.41 -25.25
CA ASN A 34 5.82 -5.53 -26.33
C ASN A 34 6.38 -4.18 -25.83
N SER A 35 6.90 -4.13 -24.60
CA SER A 35 7.43 -2.90 -23.99
C SER A 35 8.68 -2.39 -24.73
N GLN A 36 8.65 -1.12 -25.18
CA GLN A 36 9.83 -0.41 -25.70
C GLN A 36 10.89 -0.10 -24.62
N THR A 37 10.51 -0.09 -23.33
CA THR A 37 11.44 0.13 -22.22
C THR A 37 12.42 -1.03 -22.09
N LYS A 38 13.71 -0.72 -21.94
CA LYS A 38 14.73 -1.73 -21.64
C LYS A 38 14.43 -2.38 -20.28
N LEU A 39 14.32 -3.71 -20.28
CA LEU A 39 14.12 -4.57 -19.13
C LEU A 39 15.32 -4.46 -18.19
N THR A 40 15.07 -4.20 -16.91
CA THR A 40 16.13 -4.27 -15.89
C THR A 40 16.55 -5.72 -15.73
N PRO A 41 17.82 -6.09 -15.98
CA PRO A 41 18.29 -7.44 -15.73
C PRO A 41 18.41 -7.72 -14.22
N VAL A 42 17.89 -8.85 -13.79
CA VAL A 42 18.11 -9.44 -12.47
C VAL A 42 19.03 -10.64 -12.66
N VAL A 43 20.27 -10.54 -12.21
CA VAL A 43 21.21 -11.67 -12.21
C VAL A 43 20.95 -12.50 -10.96
N TRP A 44 20.41 -13.70 -11.15
CA TRP A 44 20.06 -14.64 -10.07
C TRP A 44 21.05 -15.79 -10.00
N VAL A 45 21.87 -15.81 -8.95
CA VAL A 45 22.84 -16.86 -8.69
C VAL A 45 22.18 -17.98 -7.88
N HIS A 46 22.21 -19.20 -8.41
CA HIS A 46 21.45 -20.31 -7.86
C HIS A 46 22.03 -20.88 -6.54
N THR A 47 21.16 -21.56 -5.78
CA THR A 47 21.48 -22.36 -4.59
C THR A 47 22.27 -23.63 -4.93
N GLY A 48 22.72 -24.39 -3.91
CA GLY A 48 23.39 -25.68 -4.09
C GLY A 48 24.74 -25.82 -3.39
N GLY A 49 25.07 -24.91 -2.47
CA GLY A 49 26.32 -24.99 -1.70
C GLY A 49 27.59 -24.84 -2.55
N PHE A 50 27.51 -24.35 -3.79
CA PHE A 50 28.55 -24.45 -4.83
C PHE A 50 28.96 -25.86 -5.26
N LEU A 51 28.45 -26.89 -4.58
CA LEU A 51 28.79 -28.30 -4.81
C LEU A 51 27.81 -28.96 -5.78
N GLN A 52 26.60 -28.41 -5.92
CA GLN A 52 25.58 -28.83 -6.85
C GLN A 52 24.78 -27.60 -7.34
N GLY A 53 23.69 -27.84 -8.08
CA GLY A 53 22.81 -26.77 -8.54
C GLY A 53 22.77 -26.63 -10.05
N THR A 54 21.92 -25.73 -10.52
CA THR A 54 21.75 -25.39 -11.93
C THR A 54 21.01 -24.06 -12.02
N ARG A 55 21.20 -23.33 -13.11
CA ARG A 55 20.45 -22.15 -13.55
C ARG A 55 18.95 -22.36 -13.59
N LYS A 56 18.49 -23.62 -13.63
CA LYS A 56 17.06 -23.97 -13.56
C LYS A 56 16.48 -23.87 -12.15
N PHE A 57 17.31 -23.75 -11.11
CA PHE A 57 16.87 -23.52 -9.73
C PHE A 57 16.51 -22.05 -9.53
N VAL A 58 15.50 -21.63 -10.28
CA VAL A 58 14.83 -20.35 -10.14
C VAL A 58 13.57 -20.58 -9.31
N PRO A 59 13.36 -19.81 -8.24
CA PRO A 59 12.12 -19.90 -7.48
C PRO A 59 10.88 -19.60 -8.36
N PRO A 60 9.79 -20.37 -8.24
CA PRO A 60 8.59 -20.17 -9.07
C PRO A 60 8.04 -18.74 -9.02
N HIS A 61 8.15 -18.08 -7.86
CA HIS A 61 7.71 -16.69 -7.69
C HIS A 61 8.61 -15.68 -8.44
N PHE A 62 9.91 -15.96 -8.63
CA PHE A 62 10.78 -15.12 -9.47
C PHE A 62 10.39 -15.20 -10.94
N LEU A 63 9.98 -16.37 -11.43
CA LEU A 63 9.50 -16.53 -12.79
C LEU A 63 8.19 -15.77 -13.05
N ARG A 64 7.31 -15.70 -12.05
CA ARG A 64 6.11 -14.85 -12.10
C ARG A 64 6.48 -13.36 -12.11
N ALA A 65 7.50 -12.97 -11.34
CA ALA A 65 7.99 -11.60 -11.25
C ALA A 65 8.55 -11.05 -12.57
N VAL A 66 9.15 -11.90 -13.42
CA VAL A 66 9.66 -11.52 -14.74
C VAL A 66 8.57 -10.84 -15.59
N ALA A 67 7.38 -11.47 -15.67
CA ALA A 67 6.24 -10.91 -16.40
C ALA A 67 5.57 -9.76 -15.64
N LYS A 68 5.37 -9.91 -14.32
CA LYS A 68 4.67 -8.93 -13.48
C LYS A 68 5.39 -7.58 -13.41
N HIS A 69 6.72 -7.57 -13.40
CA HIS A 69 7.53 -6.36 -13.17
C HIS A 69 8.37 -5.94 -14.37
N ASN A 70 8.13 -6.53 -15.56
CA ASN A 70 8.84 -6.21 -16.79
C ASN A 70 10.38 -6.27 -16.61
N LEU A 71 10.84 -7.37 -16.01
CA LEU A 71 12.25 -7.64 -15.72
C LEU A 71 12.82 -8.64 -16.73
N ALA A 72 14.14 -8.70 -16.86
CA ALA A 72 14.81 -9.81 -17.51
C ALA A 72 15.52 -10.62 -16.44
N LEU A 73 15.09 -11.85 -16.19
CA LEU A 73 15.82 -12.72 -15.27
C LEU A 73 16.96 -13.40 -16.01
N ILE A 74 18.17 -13.26 -15.48
CA ILE A 74 19.40 -13.83 -16.00
C ILE A 74 19.92 -14.83 -14.97
N ALA A 75 19.79 -16.12 -15.25
CA ALA A 75 20.18 -17.19 -14.36
C ALA A 75 21.41 -17.92 -14.93
N PRO A 76 22.64 -17.60 -14.48
CA PRO A 76 23.85 -18.30 -14.93
C PRO A 76 24.11 -19.58 -14.15
N ASP A 77 24.66 -20.59 -14.83
CA ASP A 77 25.46 -21.63 -14.19
C ASP A 77 26.86 -21.09 -13.87
N PHE A 78 27.63 -21.81 -13.04
CA PHE A 78 29.04 -21.53 -12.76
C PHE A 78 29.79 -22.85 -12.52
N ARG A 79 31.12 -22.86 -12.63
CA ARG A 79 31.90 -24.08 -12.34
C ARG A 79 31.70 -24.50 -10.87
N LEU A 80 31.39 -25.77 -10.62
CA LEU A 80 31.06 -26.28 -9.28
C LEU A 80 32.32 -26.72 -8.51
N CYS A 81 32.37 -26.37 -7.24
CA CYS A 81 33.36 -26.86 -6.28
C CYS A 81 33.14 -28.37 -6.02
N PRO A 82 34.16 -29.19 -5.69
CA PRO A 82 35.54 -28.83 -5.37
C PRO A 82 36.50 -28.81 -6.56
N GLN A 83 36.03 -29.13 -7.78
CA GLN A 83 36.92 -29.15 -8.94
C GLN A 83 37.46 -27.76 -9.28
N VAL A 84 36.72 -26.72 -8.89
CA VAL A 84 37.21 -25.34 -8.77
C VAL A 84 37.05 -24.83 -7.34
N SER A 85 37.60 -23.67 -7.01
CA SER A 85 37.34 -23.01 -5.72
C SER A 85 36.25 -21.94 -5.85
N ILE A 86 35.82 -21.40 -4.71
CA ILE A 86 34.89 -20.26 -4.67
C ILE A 86 35.43 -19.03 -5.42
N PHE A 87 36.74 -18.88 -5.58
CA PHE A 87 37.31 -17.74 -6.30
C PHE A 87 37.04 -17.81 -7.80
N GLU A 88 37.08 -18.99 -8.41
CA GLU A 88 36.66 -19.23 -9.80
C GLU A 88 35.15 -19.11 -9.94
N VAL A 89 34.37 -19.48 -8.92
CA VAL A 89 32.93 -19.21 -8.91
C VAL A 89 32.67 -17.70 -8.95
N LEU A 90 33.37 -16.91 -8.13
CA LEU A 90 33.28 -15.44 -8.15
C LEU A 90 33.72 -14.86 -9.49
N GLU A 91 34.73 -15.45 -10.13
CA GLU A 91 35.16 -15.11 -11.49
C GLU A 91 34.05 -15.38 -12.52
N ASP A 92 33.42 -16.55 -12.46
CA ASP A 92 32.34 -16.96 -13.37
C ASP A 92 31.09 -16.09 -13.19
N VAL A 93 30.67 -15.80 -11.96
CA VAL A 93 29.55 -14.89 -11.67
C VAL A 93 29.89 -13.45 -12.13
N THR A 94 31.15 -13.03 -12.02
CA THR A 94 31.60 -11.74 -12.53
C THR A 94 31.50 -11.69 -14.06
N ASP A 95 31.91 -12.76 -14.74
CA ASP A 95 31.83 -12.87 -16.19
C ASP A 95 30.38 -12.95 -16.67
N SER A 96 29.46 -13.58 -15.91
CA SER A 96 28.04 -13.58 -16.23
C SER A 96 27.41 -12.19 -16.07
N ILE A 97 27.80 -11.40 -15.07
CA ILE A 97 27.36 -10.01 -14.92
C ILE A 97 27.90 -9.16 -16.07
N ARG A 98 29.19 -9.33 -16.45
CA ARG A 98 29.77 -8.62 -17.59
C ARG A 98 29.07 -8.95 -18.90
N TRP A 99 28.81 -10.24 -19.16
CA TRP A 99 28.00 -10.68 -20.29
C TRP A 99 26.61 -10.05 -20.26
N THR A 100 25.98 -9.99 -19.07
CA THR A 100 24.66 -9.37 -18.90
C THR A 100 24.67 -7.90 -19.30
N LEU A 101 25.73 -7.15 -19.00
CA LEU A 101 25.81 -5.71 -19.25
C LEU A 101 26.38 -5.36 -20.62
N ASP A 102 26.97 -6.30 -21.36
CA ASP A 102 27.61 -6.05 -22.67
C ASP A 102 26.73 -6.52 -23.84
N PRO A 103 26.10 -5.60 -24.60
CA PRO A 103 25.28 -5.96 -25.76
C PRO A 103 26.02 -6.77 -26.82
N GLN A 104 27.33 -6.53 -27.02
CA GLN A 104 28.13 -7.25 -28.02
C GLN A 104 28.38 -8.69 -27.56
N ALA A 105 28.70 -8.89 -26.28
CA ALA A 105 28.87 -10.22 -25.71
C ALA A 105 27.57 -11.04 -25.79
N ARG A 106 26.42 -10.42 -25.48
CA ARG A 106 25.10 -11.07 -25.63
C ARG A 106 24.86 -11.46 -27.09
N ALA A 107 25.04 -10.54 -28.04
CA ALA A 107 24.86 -10.81 -29.46
C ALA A 107 25.77 -11.94 -29.97
N ALA A 108 27.04 -11.98 -29.55
CA ALA A 108 27.99 -13.01 -29.92
C ALA A 108 27.59 -14.42 -29.43
N SER A 109 26.87 -14.51 -28.31
CA SER A 109 26.31 -15.76 -27.80
C SER A 109 25.04 -16.24 -28.53
N GLY A 110 24.53 -15.44 -29.48
CA GLY A 110 23.28 -15.70 -30.20
C GLY A 110 22.04 -15.06 -29.59
N PHE A 111 22.18 -14.26 -28.52
CA PHE A 111 21.08 -13.51 -27.91
C PHE A 111 20.70 -12.31 -28.79
N LYS A 112 19.52 -12.36 -29.41
CA LYS A 112 19.08 -11.38 -30.41
C LYS A 112 18.25 -10.22 -29.86
N SER A 113 17.83 -10.29 -28.60
CA SER A 113 17.00 -9.23 -28.02
C SER A 113 17.87 -8.04 -27.63
N ASP A 114 17.50 -6.85 -28.04
CA ASP A 114 18.11 -5.63 -27.54
C ASP A 114 17.41 -5.14 -26.26
N ARG A 115 16.31 -5.78 -25.83
CA ARG A 115 15.44 -5.30 -24.75
C ARG A 115 16.07 -5.30 -23.37
N VAL A 116 17.18 -6.00 -23.13
CA VAL A 116 17.81 -6.04 -21.80
C VAL A 116 18.72 -4.84 -21.60
N ALA A 117 18.49 -4.07 -20.53
CA ALA A 117 19.31 -2.92 -20.17
C ALA A 117 20.78 -3.31 -19.95
N SER A 118 21.67 -2.34 -20.14
CA SER A 118 23.14 -2.52 -20.01
C SER A 118 23.77 -1.50 -19.06
N ASP A 119 23.00 -0.50 -18.65
CA ASP A 119 23.36 0.62 -17.78
C ASP A 119 22.90 0.41 -16.32
N LYS A 120 22.12 -0.65 -16.05
CA LYS A 120 21.63 -1.02 -14.72
C LYS A 120 21.42 -2.53 -14.61
N TYR A 121 21.46 -3.04 -13.38
CA TYR A 121 21.12 -4.43 -13.05
C TYR A 121 20.87 -4.59 -11.56
N ILE A 122 20.19 -5.67 -11.19
CA ILE A 122 20.06 -6.13 -9.81
C ILE A 122 20.82 -7.44 -9.68
N LEU A 123 21.46 -7.66 -8.52
CA LEU A 123 22.20 -8.88 -8.24
C LEU A 123 21.63 -9.57 -7.02
N GLY A 124 21.36 -10.87 -7.12
CA GLY A 124 20.98 -11.62 -5.93
C GLY A 124 21.03 -13.12 -6.11
N GLY A 125 20.69 -13.84 -5.06
CA GLY A 125 20.69 -15.30 -5.06
C GLY A 125 20.31 -15.86 -3.69
N SER A 126 20.21 -17.18 -3.63
CA SER A 126 19.81 -17.90 -2.42
C SER A 126 20.87 -18.90 -1.96
N SER A 127 20.96 -19.15 -0.65
CA SER A 127 21.98 -20.01 -0.03
C SER A 127 23.40 -19.63 -0.51
N ALA A 128 24.12 -20.55 -1.14
CA ALA A 128 25.43 -20.28 -1.72
C ALA A 128 25.43 -19.13 -2.75
N GLY A 129 24.35 -18.96 -3.53
CA GLY A 129 24.24 -17.91 -4.54
C GLY A 129 24.08 -16.49 -3.95
N GLY A 130 23.56 -16.36 -2.74
CA GLY A 130 23.53 -15.07 -2.03
C GLY A 130 24.93 -14.58 -1.63
N TRP A 131 25.91 -15.48 -1.55
CA TRP A 131 27.28 -15.14 -1.15
C TRP A 131 28.03 -14.33 -2.21
N PRO A 132 28.12 -14.76 -3.49
CA PRO A 132 28.63 -13.91 -4.57
C PRO A 132 27.84 -12.61 -4.73
N ALA A 133 26.52 -12.65 -4.52
CA ALA A 133 25.70 -11.44 -4.62
C ALA A 133 26.14 -10.36 -3.64
N LEU A 134 26.35 -10.73 -2.37
CA LEU A 134 26.86 -9.83 -1.35
C LEU A 134 28.31 -9.42 -1.61
N LEU A 135 29.21 -10.38 -1.91
CA LEU A 135 30.63 -10.09 -2.11
C LEU A 135 30.91 -9.18 -3.31
N LEU A 136 30.25 -9.43 -4.44
CA LEU A 136 30.43 -8.66 -5.67
C LEU A 136 29.63 -7.36 -5.62
N GLY A 137 28.38 -7.41 -5.16
CA GLY A 137 27.49 -6.24 -5.13
C GLY A 137 27.97 -5.15 -4.18
N LEU A 138 28.47 -5.52 -2.99
CA LEU A 138 29.05 -4.58 -2.02
C LEU A 138 30.52 -4.24 -2.32
N SER A 139 31.06 -4.71 -3.45
CA SER A 139 32.45 -4.51 -3.85
C SER A 139 33.49 -4.96 -2.82
N LEU A 140 33.23 -6.09 -2.14
CA LEU A 140 34.07 -6.63 -1.05
C LEU A 140 35.24 -7.49 -1.56
N HIS A 141 35.14 -7.97 -2.80
CA HIS A 141 36.12 -8.85 -3.45
C HIS A 141 36.77 -8.20 -4.68
N GLY A 142 38.00 -8.59 -5.00
CA GLY A 142 38.77 -8.01 -6.12
C GLY A 142 38.10 -8.16 -7.49
N GLN A 143 37.33 -9.24 -7.69
CA GLN A 143 36.58 -9.49 -8.92
C GLN A 143 35.52 -8.40 -9.20
N ALA A 144 34.98 -7.74 -8.17
CA ALA A 144 34.00 -6.66 -8.34
C ALA A 144 34.55 -5.49 -9.18
N LYS A 145 35.87 -5.26 -9.18
CA LYS A 145 36.52 -4.22 -10.01
C LYS A 145 36.42 -4.47 -11.51
N ARG A 146 36.15 -5.71 -11.93
CA ARG A 146 35.92 -6.06 -13.34
C ARG A 146 34.48 -5.78 -13.77
N ILE A 147 33.58 -5.50 -12.84
CA ILE A 147 32.18 -5.21 -13.16
C ILE A 147 32.08 -3.73 -13.55
N PRO A 148 31.49 -3.38 -14.71
CA PRO A 148 31.45 -2.01 -15.21
C PRO A 148 30.81 -0.99 -14.26
N GLN A 149 29.81 -1.43 -13.50
CA GLN A 149 29.04 -0.60 -12.57
C GLN A 149 28.54 -1.42 -11.37
N PRO A 150 28.32 -0.80 -10.20
CA PRO A 150 27.68 -1.47 -9.07
C PRO A 150 26.21 -1.82 -9.40
N PRO A 151 25.62 -2.84 -8.75
CA PRO A 151 24.21 -3.14 -8.94
C PRO A 151 23.35 -2.01 -8.37
N SER A 152 22.13 -1.86 -8.87
CA SER A 152 21.13 -0.93 -8.34
C SER A 152 20.63 -1.37 -6.96
N ALA A 153 20.55 -2.69 -6.73
CA ALA A 153 20.18 -3.31 -5.47
C ALA A 153 20.78 -4.72 -5.36
N ILE A 154 20.92 -5.19 -4.12
CA ILE A 154 21.37 -6.54 -3.78
C ILE A 154 20.28 -7.23 -2.99
N PHE A 155 19.98 -8.49 -3.27
CA PHE A 155 19.18 -9.30 -2.36
C PHE A 155 19.83 -10.67 -2.10
N SER A 156 19.66 -11.15 -0.88
CA SER A 156 20.27 -12.36 -0.35
C SER A 156 19.24 -13.15 0.44
N VAL A 157 19.01 -14.40 0.06
CA VAL A 157 17.98 -15.27 0.68
C VAL A 157 18.67 -16.45 1.37
N TYR A 158 18.55 -16.56 2.69
CA TYR A 158 19.16 -17.57 3.59
C TYR A 158 20.62 -17.90 3.24
N ALA A 159 21.40 -16.87 2.91
CA ALA A 159 22.68 -17.06 2.26
C ALA A 159 23.77 -17.62 3.18
N ILE A 160 24.67 -18.40 2.58
CA ILE A 160 26.01 -18.58 3.16
C ILE A 160 26.73 -17.23 3.02
N THR A 161 27.41 -16.76 4.06
CA THR A 161 28.07 -15.44 4.06
C THR A 161 29.52 -15.51 4.55
N THR A 162 29.89 -16.61 5.20
CA THR A 162 31.25 -16.90 5.62
C THR A 162 31.42 -18.38 5.92
N VAL A 163 32.66 -18.84 5.81
CA VAL A 163 33.14 -20.13 6.32
C VAL A 163 34.31 -19.97 7.27
N THR A 164 34.53 -18.78 7.84
CA THR A 164 35.58 -18.62 8.86
C THR A 164 35.18 -19.35 10.13
N LYS A 165 36.13 -20.04 10.76
CA LYS A 165 35.85 -20.95 11.89
C LYS A 165 35.21 -20.25 13.10
N ASP A 166 35.52 -18.98 13.30
CA ASP A 166 35.00 -18.13 14.37
C ASP A 166 33.51 -17.76 14.17
N LEU A 167 33.10 -17.44 12.95
CA LEU A 167 31.72 -17.02 12.64
C LEU A 167 30.83 -18.14 12.12
N ALA A 168 31.43 -19.26 11.68
CA ALA A 168 30.73 -20.39 11.10
C ALA A 168 31.28 -21.76 11.58
N PRO A 169 31.38 -22.00 12.90
CA PRO A 169 31.87 -23.27 13.44
C PRO A 169 31.05 -24.49 12.96
N PHE A 170 29.75 -24.27 12.66
CA PHE A 170 28.85 -25.26 12.08
C PHE A 170 29.41 -26.00 10.85
N PHE A 171 30.23 -25.33 10.02
CA PHE A 171 30.81 -25.96 8.83
C PHE A 171 32.05 -26.83 9.10
N TYR A 172 32.60 -26.78 10.32
CA TYR A 172 33.79 -27.53 10.76
C TYR A 172 33.45 -28.69 11.71
N GLU A 173 32.21 -28.73 12.19
CA GLU A 173 31.75 -29.70 13.17
C GLU A 173 30.82 -30.72 12.49
N PRO A 174 31.11 -32.03 12.62
CA PRO A 174 30.22 -33.07 12.13
C PRO A 174 28.81 -32.95 12.71
N GLN A 175 27.80 -32.78 11.86
CA GLN A 175 26.42 -32.59 12.29
C GLN A 175 25.77 -33.93 12.65
N LYS A 176 25.68 -34.26 13.95
CA LYS A 176 25.00 -35.47 14.48
C LYS A 176 24.13 -35.11 15.70
N PRO A 177 22.82 -35.46 15.73
CA PRO A 177 22.06 -36.22 14.72
C PRO A 177 21.80 -35.43 13.42
N LEU A 178 21.57 -36.15 12.33
CA LEU A 178 21.34 -35.58 10.99
C LEU A 178 19.92 -34.98 10.91
N SER A 179 19.72 -33.80 11.51
CA SER A 179 18.42 -33.11 11.58
C SER A 179 17.76 -32.83 10.21
N TRP A 180 18.54 -32.89 9.12
CA TRP A 180 18.09 -32.69 7.75
C TRP A 180 17.75 -34.00 7.00
N ALA A 181 18.10 -35.17 7.54
CA ALA A 181 17.86 -36.46 6.89
C ALA A 181 16.51 -37.03 7.33
N VAL A 182 15.55 -37.07 6.42
CA VAL A 182 14.17 -37.55 6.69
C VAL A 182 14.14 -38.99 7.20
N ASP A 183 15.08 -39.83 6.77
CA ASP A 183 15.23 -41.23 7.21
C ASP A 183 16.40 -41.45 8.20
N GLY A 184 17.06 -40.37 8.63
CA GLY A 184 18.20 -40.38 9.54
C GLY A 184 19.46 -41.07 8.98
N LYS A 185 19.51 -41.43 7.70
CA LYS A 185 20.65 -42.16 7.12
C LYS A 185 21.80 -41.24 6.77
N ALA A 186 23.00 -41.70 7.10
CA ALA A 186 24.24 -41.04 6.69
C ALA A 186 24.49 -41.24 5.20
N ILE A 187 25.07 -40.23 4.56
CA ILE A 187 25.55 -40.31 3.18
C ILE A 187 26.92 -41.01 3.18
N GLU A 188 27.04 -42.06 2.37
CA GLU A 188 28.27 -42.82 2.22
C GLU A 188 29.31 -42.04 1.40
N LYS A 189 30.57 -42.09 1.85
CA LYS A 189 31.70 -41.44 1.16
C LYS A 189 32.08 -42.14 -0.15
N GLN A 190 31.95 -43.47 -0.21
CA GLN A 190 32.49 -44.30 -1.29
C GLN A 190 31.96 -43.93 -2.69
N PRO A 191 30.65 -43.69 -2.91
CA PRO A 191 30.15 -43.25 -4.23
C PRO A 191 30.71 -41.89 -4.66
N LEU A 192 30.87 -40.95 -3.71
CA LEU A 192 31.43 -39.62 -3.96
C LEU A 192 32.91 -39.70 -4.38
N GLU A 193 33.68 -40.62 -3.80
CA GLU A 193 35.07 -40.86 -4.16
C GLU A 193 35.21 -41.58 -5.51
N GLN A 194 34.41 -42.62 -5.75
CA GLN A 194 34.46 -43.41 -6.98
C GLN A 194 34.12 -42.58 -8.22
N GLU A 195 33.17 -41.65 -8.12
CA GLU A 195 32.83 -40.73 -9.20
C GLU A 195 33.73 -39.47 -9.23
N GLY A 196 34.72 -39.36 -8.33
CA GLY A 196 35.68 -38.27 -8.29
C GLY A 196 35.10 -36.94 -7.82
N HIS A 197 33.94 -36.92 -7.16
CA HIS A 197 33.26 -35.68 -6.75
C HIS A 197 33.96 -34.93 -5.61
N LEU A 198 34.85 -35.60 -4.87
CA LEU A 198 35.69 -34.99 -3.82
C LEU A 198 37.04 -34.46 -4.36
N ALA A 199 37.37 -34.72 -5.62
CA ALA A 199 38.66 -34.35 -6.19
C ALA A 199 38.71 -32.86 -6.59
N LYS A 200 39.82 -32.20 -6.27
CA LYS A 200 40.16 -30.87 -6.80
C LYS A 200 40.86 -31.01 -8.15
N CYS A 201 40.56 -30.13 -9.09
CA CYS A 201 41.17 -30.12 -10.43
C CYS A 201 42.12 -28.93 -10.65
N LEU A 202 42.42 -28.19 -9.59
CA LEU A 202 43.30 -27.03 -9.61
C LEU A 202 44.50 -27.24 -8.67
N ASP A 203 45.63 -26.63 -9.01
CA ASP A 203 46.81 -26.52 -8.16
C ASP A 203 46.67 -25.38 -7.13
N ALA A 204 47.72 -25.18 -6.33
CA ALA A 204 47.77 -24.11 -5.32
C ALA A 204 47.76 -22.68 -5.92
N ASN A 205 47.99 -22.54 -7.23
CA ASN A 205 47.92 -21.27 -7.96
C ASN A 205 46.64 -21.12 -8.77
N HIS A 206 45.62 -21.95 -8.50
CA HIS A 206 44.34 -21.93 -9.20
C HIS A 206 44.45 -22.28 -10.70
N GLN A 207 45.49 -23.02 -11.09
CA GLN A 207 45.71 -23.50 -12.45
C GLN A 207 45.24 -24.94 -12.60
N LEU A 208 44.72 -25.30 -13.78
CA LEU A 208 44.24 -26.65 -14.07
C LEU A 208 45.37 -27.69 -13.96
N LEU A 209 45.10 -28.79 -13.24
CA LEU A 209 46.01 -29.93 -13.17
C LEU A 209 46.03 -30.69 -14.50
N GLU A 210 47.20 -30.84 -15.10
CA GLU A 210 47.39 -31.55 -16.39
C GLU A 210 46.98 -33.03 -16.35
N GLN A 211 46.89 -33.65 -15.16
CA GLN A 211 46.64 -35.08 -14.99
C GLN A 211 45.30 -35.42 -14.29
N SER A 212 44.36 -34.48 -14.15
CA SER A 212 43.06 -34.80 -13.53
C SER A 212 42.14 -35.58 -14.49
N SER A 213 41.69 -36.76 -14.07
CA SER A 213 40.69 -37.55 -14.80
C SER A 213 39.24 -37.11 -14.55
N VAL A 214 39.03 -36.16 -13.62
CA VAL A 214 37.70 -35.68 -13.21
C VAL A 214 37.35 -34.41 -13.97
N LYS A 215 36.16 -34.39 -14.59
CA LYS A 215 35.64 -33.21 -15.31
C LYS A 215 35.09 -32.15 -14.36
N ILE A 216 35.35 -30.89 -14.68
CA ILE A 216 34.67 -29.75 -14.03
C ILE A 216 33.24 -29.69 -14.56
N ARG A 217 32.27 -29.65 -13.63
CA ARG A 217 30.83 -29.53 -13.93
C ARG A 217 30.38 -28.09 -13.73
N THR A 218 29.40 -27.65 -14.52
CA THR A 218 28.73 -26.35 -14.37
C THR A 218 27.32 -26.47 -13.82
N GLU A 219 26.73 -27.67 -13.89
CA GLU A 219 25.44 -28.00 -13.30
C GLU A 219 25.44 -29.46 -12.80
N ALA A 220 24.65 -29.70 -11.74
CA ALA A 220 24.41 -31.02 -11.18
C ALA A 220 23.08 -31.03 -10.38
N PRO A 221 21.91 -30.98 -11.05
CA PRO A 221 20.63 -31.12 -10.36
C PRO A 221 20.42 -32.55 -9.84
N ALA A 222 19.67 -32.70 -8.76
CA ALA A 222 19.47 -33.98 -8.07
C ALA A 222 18.92 -35.08 -8.98
N ASP A 223 17.98 -34.75 -9.87
CA ASP A 223 17.31 -35.72 -10.73
C ASP A 223 18.25 -36.39 -11.75
N SER A 224 19.30 -35.68 -12.19
CA SER A 224 20.26 -36.20 -13.18
C SER A 224 21.64 -36.50 -12.61
N SER A 225 21.94 -36.06 -11.39
CA SER A 225 23.23 -36.25 -10.72
C SER A 225 23.05 -36.48 -9.20
N PRO A 226 22.32 -37.54 -8.79
CA PRO A 226 21.93 -37.76 -7.39
C PRO A 226 23.12 -37.93 -6.44
N VAL A 227 24.18 -38.61 -6.89
CA VAL A 227 25.41 -38.80 -6.11
C VAL A 227 26.08 -37.44 -5.85
N ARG A 228 26.16 -36.58 -6.87
CA ARG A 228 26.71 -35.23 -6.72
C ARG A 228 25.83 -34.32 -5.87
N ALA A 229 24.51 -34.38 -6.01
CA ALA A 229 23.59 -33.56 -5.22
C ALA A 229 23.65 -33.87 -3.71
N ALA A 230 24.02 -35.09 -3.34
CA ALA A 230 24.27 -35.48 -1.94
C ALA A 230 25.53 -34.83 -1.34
N LEU A 231 26.45 -34.32 -2.15
CA LEU A 231 27.76 -33.85 -1.71
C LEU A 231 27.71 -32.73 -0.67
N TYR A 232 26.77 -31.79 -0.78
CA TYR A 232 26.63 -30.72 0.21
C TYR A 232 26.16 -31.23 1.58
N ASN A 233 25.21 -32.17 1.58
CA ASN A 233 24.74 -32.78 2.83
C ASN A 233 25.81 -33.71 3.44
N PHE A 234 26.59 -34.41 2.61
CA PHE A 234 27.78 -35.14 3.07
C PHE A 234 28.80 -34.19 3.70
N ALA A 235 29.03 -33.03 3.10
CA ALA A 235 29.99 -32.06 3.62
C ALA A 235 29.59 -31.48 4.98
N ARG A 236 28.28 -31.28 5.19
CA ARG A 236 27.70 -30.91 6.49
C ARG A 236 27.78 -32.05 7.50
N GLN A 237 27.49 -33.28 7.08
CA GLN A 237 27.62 -34.48 7.92
C GLN A 237 29.03 -34.60 8.51
N GLU A 238 30.05 -34.39 7.69
CA GLU A 238 31.45 -34.58 8.08
C GLU A 238 32.13 -33.30 8.61
N GLY A 239 31.45 -32.15 8.58
CA GLY A 239 32.05 -30.86 8.99
C GLY A 239 33.25 -30.47 8.13
N ASN A 240 33.21 -30.73 6.83
CA ASN A 240 34.34 -30.50 5.92
C ASN A 240 34.00 -29.58 4.73
N TYR A 241 32.83 -28.95 4.72
CA TYR A 241 32.38 -28.03 3.67
C TYR A 241 33.44 -26.99 3.25
N PRO A 242 34.17 -26.31 4.16
CA PRO A 242 35.17 -25.32 3.78
C PRO A 242 36.31 -25.91 2.94
N SER A 243 36.71 -27.16 3.21
CA SER A 243 37.78 -27.85 2.47
C SER A 243 37.41 -28.18 1.01
N LEU A 244 36.11 -28.23 0.73
CA LEU A 244 35.57 -28.50 -0.61
C LEU A 244 35.44 -27.23 -1.44
N ILE A 245 35.33 -26.05 -0.84
CA ILE A 245 35.13 -24.80 -1.59
C ILE A 245 36.37 -23.89 -1.59
N LEU A 246 37.32 -24.09 -0.68
CA LEU A 246 38.59 -23.38 -0.60
C LEU A 246 39.74 -24.29 -1.05
N GLN A 247 40.83 -23.70 -1.57
CA GLN A 247 42.07 -24.45 -1.77
C GLN A 247 42.83 -24.56 -0.45
N ASP A 248 42.97 -23.44 0.24
CA ASP A 248 43.65 -23.31 1.54
C ASP A 248 42.70 -22.71 2.59
N PRO A 249 42.60 -23.28 3.81
CA PRO A 249 41.74 -22.73 4.87
C PRO A 249 41.99 -21.26 5.23
N SER A 250 43.21 -20.74 5.03
CA SER A 250 43.57 -19.33 5.26
C SER A 250 42.82 -18.36 4.33
N GLU A 251 42.34 -18.85 3.20
CA GLU A 251 41.56 -18.09 2.21
C GLU A 251 40.17 -17.70 2.71
N SER A 252 39.65 -18.39 3.74
CA SER A 252 38.32 -18.13 4.30
C SER A 252 38.09 -16.66 4.69
N SER A 253 39.15 -15.99 5.17
CA SER A 253 39.12 -14.57 5.53
C SER A 253 38.87 -13.64 4.33
N GLN A 254 39.29 -14.05 3.12
CA GLN A 254 39.16 -13.27 1.89
C GLN A 254 37.75 -13.26 1.31
N VAL A 255 36.88 -14.16 1.79
CA VAL A 255 35.48 -14.31 1.37
C VAL A 255 34.51 -14.19 2.55
N CYS A 256 34.97 -13.75 3.73
CA CYS A 256 34.13 -13.55 4.91
C CYS A 256 33.33 -12.23 4.80
N THR A 257 32.08 -12.30 4.34
CA THR A 257 31.25 -11.10 4.09
C THR A 257 31.15 -10.18 5.30
N PRO A 258 30.80 -10.63 6.53
CA PRO A 258 30.71 -9.74 7.70
C PRO A 258 32.01 -8.99 7.99
N SER A 259 33.16 -9.69 7.96
CA SER A 259 34.47 -9.09 8.24
C SER A 259 34.92 -8.13 7.14
N LEU A 260 34.61 -8.45 5.89
CA LEU A 260 34.92 -7.59 4.74
C LEU A 260 34.04 -6.34 4.72
N VAL A 261 32.77 -6.43 5.10
CA VAL A 261 31.89 -5.26 5.26
C VAL A 261 32.49 -4.30 6.28
N LYS A 262 32.88 -4.79 7.46
CA LYS A 262 33.48 -3.95 8.52
C LYS A 262 34.81 -3.30 8.12
N SER A 263 35.57 -3.90 7.20
CA SER A 263 36.93 -3.46 6.85
C SER A 263 37.04 -2.72 5.51
N LYS A 264 36.13 -2.96 4.56
CA LYS A 264 36.26 -2.48 3.17
C LYS A 264 35.05 -1.70 2.66
N ALA A 265 33.85 -1.91 3.21
CA ALA A 265 32.66 -1.25 2.69
C ALA A 265 32.53 0.19 3.21
N LYS A 266 32.02 1.07 2.33
CA LYS A 266 31.69 2.45 2.66
C LYS A 266 30.21 2.54 3.05
N ALA A 267 29.86 3.53 3.88
CA ALA A 267 28.48 3.76 4.33
C ALA A 267 27.47 4.00 3.20
N ALA A 268 27.91 4.48 2.02
CA ALA A 268 27.06 4.71 0.85
C ALA A 268 27.30 3.60 -0.20
N GLY A 269 26.48 2.55 -0.16
CA GLY A 269 26.48 1.46 -1.14
C GLY A 269 25.08 1.20 -1.72
N PRO A 270 24.92 0.17 -2.58
CA PRO A 270 23.61 -0.23 -3.07
C PRO A 270 22.74 -0.73 -1.93
N SER A 271 21.43 -0.58 -2.06
CA SER A 271 20.49 -1.10 -1.07
C SER A 271 20.56 -2.63 -1.00
N VAL A 272 20.45 -3.17 0.21
CA VAL A 272 20.58 -4.60 0.49
C VAL A 272 19.30 -5.13 1.12
N LEU A 273 18.77 -6.20 0.56
CA LEU A 273 17.73 -7.03 1.17
C LEU A 273 18.34 -8.33 1.69
N ILE A 274 18.11 -8.65 2.95
CA ILE A 274 18.50 -9.92 3.57
C ILE A 274 17.24 -10.60 4.08
N ALA A 275 16.92 -11.76 3.53
CA ALA A 275 15.81 -12.59 3.96
C ALA A 275 16.31 -13.93 4.49
N TYR A 276 15.79 -14.41 5.61
CA TYR A 276 16.21 -15.70 6.18
C TYR A 276 15.09 -16.30 7.05
N GLY A 277 15.10 -17.62 7.17
CA GLY A 277 14.25 -18.35 8.10
C GLY A 277 14.96 -18.59 9.43
N ASP A 278 14.26 -18.47 10.56
CA ASP A 278 14.86 -18.73 11.88
C ASP A 278 15.08 -20.24 12.15
N SER A 279 14.46 -21.10 11.34
CA SER A 279 14.41 -22.55 11.49
C SER A 279 15.17 -23.30 10.39
N ASP A 280 16.06 -22.63 9.66
CA ASP A 280 16.90 -23.22 8.60
C ASP A 280 17.96 -24.19 9.19
N PRO A 281 17.88 -25.50 8.91
CA PRO A 281 18.82 -26.48 9.42
C PRO A 281 20.10 -26.57 8.58
N LYS A 282 20.14 -25.97 7.38
CA LYS A 282 21.23 -26.08 6.40
C LYS A 282 22.20 -24.92 6.47
N VAL A 283 21.70 -23.71 6.65
CA VAL A 283 22.49 -22.50 6.84
C VAL A 283 22.00 -21.80 8.10
N PRO A 284 22.78 -21.76 9.19
CA PRO A 284 22.35 -21.09 10.41
C PRO A 284 21.98 -19.62 10.16
N HIS A 285 20.83 -19.18 10.68
CA HIS A 285 20.37 -17.78 10.52
C HIS A 285 21.36 -16.74 11.07
N SER A 286 22.27 -17.15 11.96
CA SER A 286 23.38 -16.31 12.44
C SER A 286 24.27 -15.80 11.30
N GLN A 287 24.38 -16.52 10.19
CA GLN A 287 25.07 -16.05 8.98
C GLN A 287 24.47 -14.72 8.48
N SER A 288 23.14 -14.67 8.33
CA SER A 288 22.42 -13.46 7.95
C SER A 288 22.56 -12.36 9.01
N GLN A 289 22.42 -12.70 10.29
CA GLN A 289 22.56 -11.74 11.40
C GLN A 289 23.95 -11.09 11.44
N HIS A 290 25.04 -11.84 11.24
CA HIS A 290 26.39 -11.29 11.21
C HIS A 290 26.57 -10.24 10.09
N VAL A 291 25.97 -10.46 8.91
CA VAL A 291 26.01 -9.48 7.81
C VAL A 291 25.15 -8.26 8.14
N ILE A 292 23.96 -8.45 8.70
CA ILE A 292 23.07 -7.36 9.14
C ILE A 292 23.79 -6.46 10.14
N GLU A 293 24.41 -7.04 11.17
CA GLU A 293 25.18 -6.31 12.16
C GLU A 293 26.38 -5.58 11.54
N ALA A 294 27.10 -6.23 10.62
CA ALA A 294 28.22 -5.63 9.93
C ALA A 294 27.78 -4.41 9.09
N LEU A 295 26.68 -4.53 8.33
CA LEU A 295 26.14 -3.43 7.52
C LEU A 295 25.66 -2.27 8.41
N LYS A 296 24.94 -2.56 9.50
CA LYS A 296 24.53 -1.55 10.48
C LYS A 296 25.73 -0.83 11.10
N SER A 297 26.82 -1.56 11.40
CA SER A 297 28.03 -0.98 12.01
C SER A 297 28.74 0.04 11.12
N ILE A 298 28.53 -0.01 9.80
CA ILE A 298 29.10 0.94 8.84
C ILE A 298 28.08 1.98 8.35
N GLY A 299 26.90 2.05 8.98
CA GLY A 299 25.91 3.10 8.73
C GLY A 299 24.75 2.73 7.80
N TYR A 300 24.54 1.46 7.47
CA TYR A 300 23.28 1.06 6.83
C TYR A 300 22.13 1.19 7.83
N ASP A 301 21.08 1.88 7.41
CA ASP A 301 19.83 2.13 8.14
C ASP A 301 18.65 1.40 7.49
N ASP A 302 17.45 1.57 8.04
CA ASP A 302 16.23 0.89 7.55
C ASP A 302 15.80 1.29 6.12
N LYS A 303 16.50 2.22 5.46
CA LYS A 303 16.28 2.59 4.05
C LYS A 303 17.25 1.91 3.09
N SER A 304 18.41 1.53 3.58
CA SER A 304 19.52 0.96 2.82
C SER A 304 19.72 -0.53 3.12
N LEU A 305 19.22 -1.02 4.25
CA LEU A 305 19.19 -2.42 4.63
C LEU A 305 17.77 -2.84 5.03
N HIS A 306 17.21 -3.75 4.25
CA HIS A 306 15.94 -4.40 4.57
C HIS A 306 16.19 -5.82 5.07
N VAL A 307 15.52 -6.17 6.17
CA VAL A 307 15.64 -7.47 6.81
C VAL A 307 14.28 -8.13 6.86
N ILE A 308 14.19 -9.35 6.34
CA ILE A 308 13.01 -10.21 6.43
C ILE A 308 13.40 -11.44 7.22
N GLU A 309 12.75 -11.62 8.37
CA GLU A 309 12.86 -12.82 9.19
C GLU A 309 11.56 -13.62 9.06
N GLU A 310 11.65 -14.77 8.38
CA GLU A 310 10.52 -15.69 8.18
C GLU A 310 10.48 -16.72 9.32
N LYS A 311 9.64 -16.47 10.31
CA LYS A 311 9.53 -17.33 11.50
C LYS A 311 9.04 -18.72 11.13
N GLY A 312 9.75 -19.74 11.62
CA GLY A 312 9.47 -21.15 11.34
C GLY A 312 9.88 -21.63 9.94
N ALA A 313 10.49 -20.78 9.10
CA ALA A 313 10.81 -21.15 7.73
C ALA A 313 12.08 -22.02 7.65
N ASP A 314 11.97 -23.12 6.88
CA ASP A 314 13.06 -24.05 6.55
C ASP A 314 13.89 -23.53 5.36
N HIS A 315 15.04 -24.14 5.10
CA HIS A 315 15.82 -23.90 3.89
C HIS A 315 14.98 -24.16 2.63
N LEU A 316 15.12 -23.32 1.61
CA LEU A 316 14.33 -23.36 0.37
C LEU A 316 12.85 -22.98 0.53
N PHE A 317 12.47 -22.24 1.59
CA PHE A 317 11.10 -21.72 1.74
C PHE A 317 10.63 -20.89 0.53
N ASP A 318 11.57 -20.32 -0.22
CA ASP A 318 11.34 -19.52 -1.41
C ASP A 318 10.99 -20.38 -2.64
N MET A 319 11.33 -21.68 -2.63
CA MET A 319 11.01 -22.60 -3.73
C MET A 319 9.59 -23.17 -3.66
N GLU A 320 8.82 -22.85 -2.61
CA GLU A 320 7.43 -23.28 -2.48
C GLU A 320 6.55 -22.65 -3.59
N PRO A 321 5.85 -23.44 -4.44
CA PRO A 321 5.15 -22.91 -5.62
C PRO A 321 4.04 -21.90 -5.31
N ASP A 322 3.33 -22.13 -4.20
CA ASP A 322 2.11 -21.42 -3.81
C ASP A 322 2.34 -20.30 -2.79
N LYS A 323 3.55 -20.19 -2.23
CA LYS A 323 3.92 -19.07 -1.35
C LYS A 323 4.61 -17.98 -2.16
N GLU A 324 4.14 -16.75 -2.03
CA GLU A 324 4.93 -15.57 -2.40
C GLU A 324 5.72 -15.14 -1.15
N PRO A 325 7.02 -15.45 -1.03
CA PRO A 325 7.81 -14.97 0.10
C PRO A 325 7.88 -13.43 0.07
N LEU A 326 7.96 -12.80 1.25
CA LEU A 326 8.03 -11.33 1.42
C LEU A 326 9.17 -10.69 0.60
N VAL A 327 10.16 -11.47 0.18
CA VAL A 327 11.26 -11.09 -0.72
C VAL A 327 10.78 -10.47 -2.03
N LEU A 328 9.64 -10.89 -2.58
CA LEU A 328 9.10 -10.35 -3.83
C LEU A 328 8.48 -8.95 -3.63
N VAL A 329 7.86 -8.68 -2.47
CA VAL A 329 7.32 -7.36 -2.11
C VAL A 329 8.41 -6.28 -2.12
N TYR A 330 9.67 -6.66 -1.86
CA TYR A 330 10.79 -5.73 -1.84
C TYR A 330 11.54 -5.62 -3.18
N LEU A 331 11.44 -6.62 -4.08
CA LEU A 331 11.91 -6.47 -5.46
C LEU A 331 11.16 -5.32 -6.17
N ILE A 332 9.87 -5.16 -5.83
CA ILE A 332 8.96 -4.09 -6.28
C ILE A 332 9.48 -2.69 -5.88
N LEU A 333 10.07 -2.56 -4.69
CA LEU A 333 10.52 -1.27 -4.14
C LEU A 333 11.84 -0.78 -4.77
N TYR A 334 12.64 -1.67 -5.37
CA TYR A 334 13.99 -1.34 -5.86
C TYR A 334 14.18 -1.38 -7.37
N THR A 335 13.22 -1.94 -8.13
CA THR A 335 13.17 -1.80 -9.59
C THR A 335 12.49 -0.51 -10.06
N SER A 336 11.83 0.20 -9.13
CA SER A 336 11.34 1.56 -9.37
C SER A 336 12.52 2.55 -9.33
N PRO A 337 12.61 3.53 -10.24
CA PRO A 337 13.64 4.57 -10.18
C PRO A 337 13.68 5.21 -8.80
N LYS A 338 14.87 5.66 -8.38
CA LYS A 338 15.11 6.49 -7.19
C LYS A 338 14.29 7.78 -7.24
N ASP A 339 13.03 7.68 -6.88
CA ASP A 339 12.18 8.76 -6.39
C ASP A 339 11.52 8.19 -5.12
N GLY A 340 11.46 9.00 -4.07
CA GLY A 340 11.10 8.57 -2.72
C GLY A 340 9.80 7.74 -2.68
N ALA A 341 9.76 6.79 -1.75
CA ALA A 341 8.56 6.00 -1.49
C ALA A 341 7.39 6.91 -1.09
N GLU A 342 6.57 7.24 -2.07
CA GLU A 342 5.19 7.69 -1.96
C GLU A 342 4.28 6.45 -1.93
N VAL A 343 3.36 6.36 -0.95
CA VAL A 343 2.15 5.54 -1.13
C VAL A 343 1.17 6.40 -1.92
N VAL A 344 1.27 6.33 -3.25
CA VAL A 344 0.29 6.87 -4.19
C VAL A 344 -0.27 5.71 -5.01
N SER A 345 -1.59 5.55 -4.94
CA SER A 345 -2.40 4.71 -5.82
C SER A 345 -2.24 5.16 -7.29
N TYR A 346 -1.90 4.19 -8.16
CA TYR A 346 -1.78 4.19 -9.63
C TYR A 346 -0.83 5.16 -10.38
N ARG A 347 0.09 4.53 -11.13
CA ARG A 347 0.47 4.87 -12.51
C ARG A 347 -0.16 3.84 -13.44
N GLY A 348 -0.96 4.29 -14.42
CA GLY A 348 -1.26 3.52 -15.62
C GLY A 348 -0.01 3.45 -16.52
N HIS A 349 0.18 2.32 -17.20
CA HIS A 349 1.20 2.12 -18.22
C HIS A 349 0.65 2.54 -19.59
N GLU A 350 1.44 3.29 -20.36
CA GLU A 350 1.29 3.34 -21.83
C GLU A 350 1.57 1.95 -22.41
N SER A 351 0.71 1.51 -23.33
CA SER A 351 0.94 0.37 -24.23
C SER A 351 1.11 0.89 -25.65
N GLU A 352 1.94 0.26 -26.46
CA GLU A 352 1.83 0.38 -27.92
C GLU A 352 1.30 -0.94 -28.49
N ALA A 353 0.13 -0.82 -29.13
CA ALA A 353 -0.56 -1.85 -29.89
C ALA A 353 -0.05 -1.92 -31.34
N ILE A 354 -0.17 -3.09 -31.98
CA ILE A 354 -0.08 -3.21 -33.44
C ILE A 354 -1.43 -2.81 -34.05
N ASN A 355 -1.38 -1.71 -34.81
CA ASN A 355 -2.26 -1.24 -35.88
C ASN A 355 -3.65 -0.63 -35.54
N ALA A 356 -3.65 0.70 -35.69
CA ALA A 356 -4.71 1.66 -36.00
C ALA A 356 -5.23 2.51 -34.82
N PRO A 357 -5.45 3.83 -35.04
CA PRO A 357 -4.96 4.86 -34.13
C PRO A 357 -6.03 5.34 -33.15
N VAL A 358 -5.76 5.19 -31.84
CA VAL A 358 -6.29 6.07 -30.80
C VAL A 358 -5.13 6.41 -29.86
N LYS A 359 -4.79 7.71 -29.76
CA LYS A 359 -3.84 8.23 -28.79
C LYS A 359 -4.50 8.12 -27.39
N GLU A 360 -3.98 7.29 -26.51
CA GLU A 360 -4.33 7.34 -25.08
C GLU A 360 -3.24 8.07 -24.29
N ASP A 361 -3.67 8.94 -23.39
CA ASP A 361 -2.91 10.01 -22.74
C ASP A 361 -2.21 9.51 -21.45
N SER A 362 -0.88 9.58 -21.37
CA SER A 362 -0.06 9.17 -20.22
C SER A 362 -0.25 9.98 -18.93
N SER A 363 -1.13 10.99 -18.94
CA SER A 363 -1.31 11.90 -17.81
C SER A 363 -2.48 11.56 -16.87
N LEU A 364 -3.38 10.65 -17.25
CA LEU A 364 -4.61 10.40 -16.50
C LEU A 364 -4.37 9.55 -15.24
N ARG A 365 -4.67 10.10 -14.06
CA ARG A 365 -4.48 9.46 -12.74
C ARG A 365 -5.71 9.62 -11.87
N GLY A 366 -5.94 8.65 -10.99
CA GLY A 366 -7.05 8.63 -10.05
C GLY A 366 -6.55 8.65 -8.62
N PHE A 367 -7.07 9.57 -7.82
CA PHE A 367 -6.68 9.78 -6.44
C PHE A 367 -7.77 9.36 -5.48
N GLY A 368 -7.39 8.60 -4.46
CA GLY A 368 -8.30 8.13 -3.43
C GLY A 368 -7.60 7.90 -2.10
N MET A 369 -8.31 8.11 -1.00
CA MET A 369 -7.80 7.83 0.33
C MET A 369 -8.90 7.44 1.31
N THR A 370 -8.47 6.95 2.46
CA THR A 370 -9.30 6.76 3.65
C THR A 370 -8.71 7.58 4.80
N PHE A 371 -9.55 7.99 5.74
CA PHE A 371 -9.13 8.76 6.91
C PHE A 371 -8.86 7.85 8.11
N THR A 372 -7.77 8.15 8.84
CA THR A 372 -7.42 7.56 10.13
C THR A 372 -6.83 8.63 11.05
N ILE A 373 -6.66 8.31 12.33
CA ILE A 373 -6.17 9.26 13.36
C ILE A 373 -4.75 8.94 13.86
N GLY A 374 -3.91 8.32 13.03
CA GLY A 374 -2.51 8.05 13.34
C GLY A 374 -2.15 6.57 13.33
N LYS A 375 -2.04 5.93 14.51
CA LYS A 375 -1.68 4.50 14.60
C LYS A 375 -2.70 3.62 13.87
N GLY A 376 -2.23 2.62 13.14
CA GLY A 376 -3.07 1.75 12.31
C GLY A 376 -3.26 2.26 10.88
N ASN A 377 -2.79 3.47 10.56
CA ASN A 377 -2.79 3.99 9.19
C ASN A 377 -1.98 3.09 8.25
N GLU A 378 -0.85 2.58 8.72
CA GLU A 378 0.01 1.65 7.98
C GLU A 378 -0.72 0.37 7.57
N ILE A 379 -1.65 -0.11 8.41
CA ILE A 379 -2.47 -1.30 8.14
C ILE A 379 -3.48 -0.99 7.03
N CYS A 380 -4.11 0.20 7.06
CA CYS A 380 -5.00 0.65 6.00
C CYS A 380 -4.24 0.82 4.67
N CYS A 381 -3.05 1.42 4.68
CA CYS A 381 -2.21 1.56 3.49
C CYS A 381 -1.86 0.20 2.86
N GLN A 382 -1.50 -0.80 3.68
CA GLN A 382 -1.22 -2.16 3.19
C GLN A 382 -2.45 -2.80 2.57
N ALA A 383 -3.62 -2.71 3.22
CA ALA A 383 -4.86 -3.24 2.68
C ALA A 383 -5.27 -2.56 1.35
N ILE A 384 -5.06 -1.24 1.22
CA ILE A 384 -5.27 -0.52 -0.05
C ILE A 384 -4.37 -1.06 -1.14
N ALA A 385 -3.08 -1.22 -0.84
CA ALA A 385 -2.12 -1.74 -1.80
C ALA A 385 -2.51 -3.14 -2.30
N SER A 386 -2.95 -4.04 -1.40
CA SER A 386 -3.44 -5.37 -1.78
C SER A 386 -4.66 -5.33 -2.70
N ILE A 387 -5.69 -4.52 -2.37
CA ILE A 387 -6.88 -4.39 -3.21
C ILE A 387 -6.53 -3.86 -4.61
N VAL A 388 -5.70 -2.82 -4.65
CA VAL A 388 -5.21 -2.21 -5.90
C VAL A 388 -4.47 -3.26 -6.73
N GLU A 389 -3.52 -3.95 -6.12
CA GLU A 389 -2.67 -4.92 -6.80
C GLU A 389 -3.47 -6.10 -7.38
N GLU A 390 -4.38 -6.67 -6.59
CA GLU A 390 -5.12 -7.87 -6.98
C GLU A 390 -6.28 -7.57 -7.93
N HIS A 391 -6.97 -6.45 -7.72
CA HIS A 391 -8.24 -6.21 -8.41
C HIS A 391 -8.16 -5.15 -9.49
N LEU A 392 -7.18 -4.25 -9.50
CA LEU A 392 -7.19 -3.11 -10.41
C LEU A 392 -5.99 -3.09 -11.37
N LEU A 393 -4.83 -3.68 -11.02
CA LEU A 393 -3.60 -3.52 -11.82
C LEU A 393 -3.73 -4.25 -13.16
N GLY A 394 -3.35 -3.57 -14.24
CA GLY A 394 -3.41 -4.11 -15.60
C GLY A 394 -4.81 -4.17 -16.22
N ARG A 395 -5.84 -3.60 -15.55
CA ARG A 395 -7.18 -3.50 -16.13
C ARG A 395 -7.34 -2.26 -17.01
N GLU A 396 -8.15 -2.39 -18.04
CA GLU A 396 -8.65 -1.27 -18.82
C GLU A 396 -9.63 -0.44 -17.99
N VAL A 397 -9.59 0.89 -18.16
CA VAL A 397 -10.35 1.83 -17.32
C VAL A 397 -11.80 1.99 -17.76
N GLU A 398 -12.07 1.99 -19.06
CA GLU A 398 -13.44 2.18 -19.59
C GLU A 398 -14.43 1.08 -19.16
N PRO A 399 -14.06 -0.22 -19.14
CA PRO A 399 -14.92 -1.26 -18.56
C PRO A 399 -15.27 -1.02 -17.09
N LEU A 400 -14.35 -0.44 -16.30
CA LEU A 400 -14.62 -0.10 -14.90
C LEU A 400 -15.63 1.04 -14.79
N PHE A 401 -15.53 2.04 -15.67
CA PHE A 401 -16.44 3.18 -15.70
C PHE A 401 -17.84 2.82 -16.18
N ALA A 402 -17.93 1.87 -17.13
CA ALA A 402 -19.19 1.47 -17.76
C ALA A 402 -20.24 0.94 -16.76
N ASN A 403 -19.79 0.35 -15.65
CA ASN A 403 -20.66 -0.08 -14.57
C ASN A 403 -19.96 0.02 -13.21
N MET A 404 -20.06 1.18 -12.57
CA MET A 404 -19.44 1.42 -11.26
C MET A 404 -19.99 0.49 -10.16
N GLY A 405 -21.20 -0.06 -10.30
CA GLY A 405 -21.73 -1.05 -9.35
C GLY A 405 -21.03 -2.39 -9.47
N GLU A 406 -20.76 -2.86 -10.70
CA GLU A 406 -19.94 -4.06 -10.94
C GLU A 406 -18.48 -3.84 -10.52
N THR A 407 -17.92 -2.65 -10.75
CA THR A 407 -16.59 -2.28 -10.28
C THR A 407 -16.50 -2.31 -8.75
N TRP A 408 -17.54 -1.85 -8.06
CA TRP A 408 -17.62 -1.99 -6.60
C TRP A 408 -17.68 -3.48 -6.20
N GLN A 409 -18.49 -4.29 -6.88
CA GLN A 409 -18.60 -5.73 -6.61
C GLN A 409 -17.27 -6.47 -6.81
N LEU A 410 -16.48 -6.08 -7.81
CA LEU A 410 -15.17 -6.68 -8.09
C LEU A 410 -14.27 -6.73 -6.85
N MET A 411 -14.26 -5.65 -6.05
CA MET A 411 -13.44 -5.56 -4.84
C MET A 411 -14.18 -6.08 -3.60
N ALA A 412 -15.47 -5.76 -3.46
CA ALA A 412 -16.22 -6.09 -2.25
C ALA A 412 -16.78 -7.53 -2.21
N SER A 413 -16.72 -8.27 -3.32
CA SER A 413 -17.19 -9.66 -3.42
C SER A 413 -16.09 -10.73 -3.39
N ASP A 414 -14.82 -10.35 -3.25
CA ASP A 414 -13.75 -11.35 -3.03
C ASP A 414 -14.01 -12.13 -1.72
N PRO A 415 -14.17 -13.47 -1.75
CA PRO A 415 -14.55 -14.23 -0.57
C PRO A 415 -13.49 -14.22 0.53
N GLN A 416 -12.21 -14.09 0.20
CA GLN A 416 -11.11 -14.05 1.17
C GLN A 416 -11.02 -12.68 1.83
N LEU A 417 -11.07 -11.60 1.03
CA LEU A 417 -11.08 -10.24 1.59
C LEU A 417 -12.37 -9.93 2.36
N ARG A 418 -13.49 -10.52 1.96
CA ARG A 418 -14.72 -10.46 2.76
C ARG A 418 -14.58 -11.11 4.13
N TRP A 419 -13.77 -12.16 4.27
CA TRP A 419 -13.61 -12.88 5.53
C TRP A 419 -13.02 -12.01 6.65
N ILE A 420 -12.17 -11.04 6.29
CA ILE A 420 -11.54 -10.10 7.23
C ILE A 420 -12.40 -8.86 7.53
N GLY A 421 -13.59 -8.74 6.92
CA GLY A 421 -14.60 -7.73 7.23
C GLY A 421 -15.86 -8.41 7.77
N PRO A 422 -16.85 -8.76 6.91
CA PRO A 422 -17.11 -8.24 5.56
C PRO A 422 -17.75 -6.85 5.60
N GLU A 423 -17.45 -6.03 4.60
CA GLU A 423 -18.02 -4.68 4.45
C GLU A 423 -17.92 -3.81 5.73
N LYS A 424 -16.80 -3.92 6.44
CA LYS A 424 -16.47 -3.16 7.65
C LYS A 424 -14.96 -3.12 7.91
N GLY A 425 -14.54 -2.20 8.79
CA GLY A 425 -13.17 -2.13 9.28
C GLY A 425 -12.12 -1.83 8.19
N VAL A 426 -10.87 -2.22 8.44
CA VAL A 426 -9.70 -1.87 7.61
C VAL A 426 -9.89 -2.22 6.14
N ILE A 427 -10.41 -3.42 5.84
CA ILE A 427 -10.55 -3.85 4.44
C ILE A 427 -11.60 -3.03 3.68
N HIS A 428 -12.64 -2.55 4.37
CA HIS A 428 -13.69 -1.75 3.75
C HIS A 428 -13.28 -0.30 3.58
N LEU A 429 -12.51 0.24 4.54
CA LEU A 429 -11.81 1.52 4.38
C LEU A 429 -10.85 1.49 3.19
N ALA A 430 -10.13 0.38 3.02
CA ALA A 430 -9.26 0.19 1.86
C ALA A 430 -10.04 0.10 0.54
N THR A 431 -11.18 -0.60 0.56
CA THR A 431 -12.10 -0.66 -0.59
C THR A 431 -12.63 0.74 -0.93
N ALA A 432 -12.95 1.57 0.08
CA ALA A 432 -13.39 2.95 -0.09
C ALA A 432 -12.36 3.82 -0.81
N ALA A 433 -11.10 3.76 -0.37
CA ALA A 433 -10.02 4.50 -1.02
C ALA A 433 -9.84 4.08 -2.49
N ALA A 434 -9.86 2.77 -2.77
CA ALA A 434 -9.70 2.24 -4.12
C ALA A 434 -10.87 2.62 -5.05
N ILE A 435 -12.12 2.44 -4.61
CA ILE A 435 -13.28 2.79 -5.44
C ILE A 435 -13.39 4.31 -5.65
N ASN A 436 -13.07 5.13 -4.64
CA ASN A 436 -13.06 6.58 -4.79
C ASN A 436 -11.95 7.05 -5.74
N ALA A 437 -10.80 6.36 -5.79
CA ALA A 437 -9.76 6.61 -6.79
C ALA A 437 -10.24 6.32 -8.22
N ILE A 438 -11.06 5.28 -8.41
CA ILE A 438 -11.66 4.98 -9.72
C ILE A 438 -12.70 6.04 -10.10
N TRP A 439 -13.51 6.50 -9.14
CA TRP A 439 -14.41 7.64 -9.37
C TRP A 439 -13.64 8.90 -9.76
N ASP A 440 -12.58 9.24 -9.04
CA ASP A 440 -11.71 10.37 -9.37
C ASP A 440 -11.12 10.22 -10.79
N LEU A 441 -10.60 9.03 -11.13
CA LEU A 441 -10.10 8.73 -12.47
C LEU A 441 -11.17 8.92 -13.56
N TYR A 442 -12.40 8.46 -13.31
CA TYR A 442 -13.53 8.60 -14.23
C TYR A 442 -13.87 10.09 -14.44
N THR A 443 -13.86 10.87 -13.38
CA THR A 443 -14.21 12.29 -13.45
C THR A 443 -13.17 13.09 -14.24
N ARG A 444 -11.88 12.81 -14.02
CA ARG A 444 -10.77 13.40 -14.77
C ARG A 444 -10.80 13.01 -16.25
N SER A 445 -11.11 11.74 -16.56
CA SER A 445 -11.22 11.28 -17.94
C SER A 445 -12.31 12.01 -18.72
N ARG A 446 -13.31 12.54 -18.01
CA ARG A 446 -14.43 13.32 -18.57
C ARG A 446 -14.32 14.83 -18.35
N SER A 447 -13.21 15.31 -17.78
CA SER A 447 -12.96 16.73 -17.48
C SER A 447 -14.13 17.38 -16.72
N LYS A 448 -14.62 16.69 -15.68
CA LYS A 448 -15.68 17.18 -14.80
C LYS A 448 -15.30 16.92 -13.34
N PRO A 449 -15.66 17.80 -12.40
CA PRO A 449 -15.64 17.44 -10.98
C PRO A 449 -16.68 16.33 -10.70
N LEU A 450 -16.47 15.53 -9.66
CA LEU A 450 -17.33 14.36 -9.38
C LEU A 450 -18.82 14.68 -9.33
N TRP A 451 -19.20 15.76 -8.64
CA TRP A 451 -20.62 16.10 -8.50
C TRP A 451 -21.24 16.35 -9.86
N LYS A 452 -20.51 16.99 -10.79
CA LYS A 452 -21.02 17.31 -12.12
C LYS A 452 -21.11 16.08 -12.99
N LEU A 453 -20.13 15.18 -12.93
CA LEU A 453 -20.18 13.89 -13.65
C LEU A 453 -21.46 13.13 -13.26
N ILE A 454 -21.72 13.01 -11.97
CA ILE A 454 -22.87 12.25 -11.44
C ILE A 454 -24.19 12.98 -11.68
N VAL A 455 -24.22 14.31 -11.57
CA VAL A 455 -25.38 15.12 -11.96
C VAL A 455 -25.69 14.98 -13.45
N ASP A 456 -24.72 14.71 -14.31
CA ASP A 456 -25.00 14.49 -15.74
C ASP A 456 -25.50 13.09 -16.08
N MET A 457 -25.41 12.13 -15.14
CA MET A 457 -25.93 10.78 -15.35
C MET A 457 -27.47 10.75 -15.36
N SER A 458 -28.00 9.84 -16.16
CA SER A 458 -29.41 9.44 -16.11
C SER A 458 -29.75 8.71 -14.81
N PRO A 459 -31.03 8.72 -14.38
CA PRO A 459 -31.49 7.91 -13.26
C PRO A 459 -31.08 6.43 -13.36
N GLU A 460 -31.15 5.85 -14.56
CA GLU A 460 -30.81 4.45 -14.81
C GLU A 460 -29.31 4.17 -14.65
N GLU A 461 -28.44 5.07 -15.09
CA GLU A 461 -26.99 4.98 -14.86
C GLU A 461 -26.66 5.08 -13.37
N LEU A 462 -27.32 5.98 -12.65
CA LEU A 462 -27.14 6.10 -11.19
C LEU A 462 -27.56 4.83 -10.46
N VAL A 463 -28.69 4.21 -10.82
CA VAL A 463 -29.11 2.93 -10.24
C VAL A 463 -28.09 1.83 -10.50
N LYS A 464 -27.45 1.79 -11.68
CA LYS A 464 -26.38 0.80 -11.97
C LYS A 464 -25.16 0.96 -11.08
N CYS A 465 -24.91 2.14 -10.53
CA CYS A 465 -23.78 2.38 -9.63
C CYS A 465 -23.99 1.76 -8.23
N ILE A 466 -25.21 1.35 -7.86
CA ILE A 466 -25.57 1.05 -6.47
C ILE A 466 -25.49 -0.46 -6.16
N PRO A 467 -24.81 -0.87 -5.08
CA PRO A 467 -24.81 -2.25 -4.62
C PRO A 467 -26.09 -2.57 -3.82
N PHE A 468 -27.15 -3.06 -4.48
CA PHE A 468 -28.43 -3.35 -3.80
C PHE A 468 -28.44 -4.58 -2.89
N ARG A 469 -27.37 -5.40 -2.90
CA ARG A 469 -27.28 -6.61 -2.07
C ARG A 469 -27.50 -6.24 -0.58
N TYR A 470 -28.44 -6.93 0.06
CA TYR A 470 -28.84 -6.80 1.48
C TYR A 470 -29.69 -5.59 1.89
N ILE A 471 -30.06 -4.73 0.93
CA ILE A 471 -30.90 -3.55 1.22
C ILE A 471 -32.23 -3.54 0.48
N THR A 472 -32.54 -4.57 -0.31
CA THR A 472 -33.78 -4.66 -1.11
C THR A 472 -35.06 -4.73 -0.27
N ASP A 473 -34.96 -5.11 1.01
CA ASP A 473 -36.06 -5.07 1.98
C ASP A 473 -36.35 -3.65 2.51
N ALA A 474 -35.46 -2.69 2.26
CA ALA A 474 -35.64 -1.29 2.60
C ALA A 474 -35.73 -0.39 1.37
N ILE A 475 -34.97 -0.65 0.31
CA ILE A 475 -35.04 0.05 -0.97
C ILE A 475 -34.72 -0.87 -2.14
N THR A 476 -35.65 -1.00 -3.08
CA THR A 476 -35.45 -1.77 -4.31
C THR A 476 -34.86 -0.90 -5.42
N PRO A 477 -34.22 -1.50 -6.46
CA PRO A 477 -33.76 -0.74 -7.63
C PRO A 477 -34.88 0.08 -8.31
N ALA A 478 -36.11 -0.44 -8.34
CA ALA A 478 -37.26 0.26 -8.93
C ALA A 478 -37.70 1.48 -8.10
N GLU A 479 -37.68 1.37 -6.77
CA GLU A 479 -37.97 2.51 -5.89
C GLU A 479 -36.87 3.57 -5.96
N ALA A 480 -35.60 3.16 -5.96
CA ALA A 480 -34.47 4.06 -6.16
C ALA A 480 -34.59 4.81 -7.50
N LEU A 481 -34.88 4.09 -8.59
CA LEU A 481 -35.09 4.69 -9.91
C LEU A 481 -36.21 5.73 -9.88
N LYS A 482 -37.34 5.40 -9.23
CA LYS A 482 -38.47 6.32 -9.11
C LYS A 482 -38.09 7.61 -8.37
N ILE A 483 -37.36 7.51 -7.25
CA ILE A 483 -36.89 8.69 -6.50
C ILE A 483 -36.03 9.59 -7.39
N LEU A 484 -35.11 9.01 -8.15
CA LEU A 484 -34.21 9.75 -9.06
C LEU A 484 -34.96 10.38 -10.26
N GLN A 485 -35.96 9.69 -10.80
CA GLN A 485 -36.82 10.20 -11.87
C GLN A 485 -37.71 11.35 -11.37
N ASP A 486 -38.30 11.22 -10.19
CA ASP A 486 -39.09 12.28 -9.56
C ASP A 486 -38.22 13.52 -9.29
N ALA A 487 -36.99 13.30 -8.80
CA ALA A 487 -36.02 14.36 -8.58
C ALA A 487 -35.50 14.98 -9.89
N SER A 488 -35.62 14.33 -11.06
CA SER A 488 -35.18 14.94 -12.32
C SER A 488 -35.93 16.25 -12.64
N LYS A 489 -37.13 16.43 -12.10
CA LYS A 489 -37.87 17.69 -12.17
C LYS A 489 -37.15 18.80 -11.38
N GLY A 490 -36.82 19.90 -12.04
CA GLY A 490 -36.13 21.05 -11.44
C GLY A 490 -34.63 20.83 -11.17
N LYS A 491 -34.03 19.76 -11.70
CA LYS A 491 -32.60 19.43 -11.52
C LYS A 491 -31.68 20.56 -11.99
N ALA A 492 -31.98 21.15 -13.15
CA ALA A 492 -31.21 22.29 -13.69
C ALA A 492 -31.31 23.55 -12.81
N ASP A 493 -32.48 23.83 -12.23
CA ASP A 493 -32.68 24.98 -11.35
C ASP A 493 -31.88 24.82 -10.05
N ARG A 494 -31.86 23.60 -9.48
CA ARG A 494 -31.07 23.27 -8.28
C ARG A 494 -29.57 23.33 -8.55
N GLU A 495 -29.13 22.86 -9.71
CA GLU A 495 -27.73 22.99 -10.13
C GLU A 495 -27.32 24.47 -10.23
N ALA A 496 -28.11 25.29 -10.93
CA ALA A 496 -27.85 26.73 -11.05
C ALA A 496 -27.88 27.43 -9.69
N GLU A 497 -28.79 27.02 -8.80
CA GLU A 497 -28.83 27.53 -7.43
C GLU A 497 -27.56 27.22 -6.65
N MET A 498 -27.07 25.97 -6.68
CA MET A 498 -25.85 25.59 -5.96
C MET A 498 -24.63 26.32 -6.50
N VAL A 499 -24.49 26.45 -7.82
CA VAL A 499 -23.41 27.22 -8.42
C VAL A 499 -23.46 28.69 -7.98
N ALA A 500 -24.65 29.28 -7.84
CA ALA A 500 -24.80 30.68 -7.45
C ALA A 500 -24.63 30.93 -5.94
N LYS A 501 -25.09 30.01 -5.08
CA LYS A 501 -25.17 30.23 -3.61
C LYS A 501 -24.15 29.44 -2.81
N GLY A 502 -23.64 28.33 -3.35
CA GLY A 502 -22.91 27.33 -2.60
C GLY A 502 -23.81 26.40 -1.77
N TYR A 503 -23.19 25.45 -1.07
CA TYR A 503 -23.88 24.49 -0.20
C TYR A 503 -23.75 24.87 1.27
N LYS A 504 -24.85 24.92 2.02
CA LYS A 504 -24.86 25.42 3.40
C LYS A 504 -24.00 24.55 4.34
N ALA A 505 -23.15 25.18 5.13
CA ALA A 505 -22.28 24.49 6.08
C ALA A 505 -22.66 24.72 7.56
N TYR A 506 -22.21 23.82 8.42
CA TYR A 506 -22.05 24.05 9.85
C TYR A 506 -20.57 23.93 10.23
N THR A 507 -20.13 24.47 11.36
CA THR A 507 -18.74 24.33 11.78
C THR A 507 -18.57 23.60 13.12
N THR A 508 -17.53 22.77 13.18
CA THR A 508 -17.07 22.08 14.39
C THR A 508 -15.75 22.68 14.91
N SER A 509 -15.13 23.59 14.16
CA SER A 509 -13.82 24.20 14.48
C SER A 509 -13.80 24.91 15.84
N ALA A 510 -14.93 25.45 16.30
CA ALA A 510 -15.03 26.11 17.60
C ALA A 510 -15.25 25.14 18.77
N GLY A 511 -15.52 23.86 18.50
CA GLY A 511 -16.13 22.92 19.43
C GLY A 511 -15.20 21.89 20.08
N TRP A 512 -13.90 21.86 19.74
CA TRP A 512 -12.99 20.80 20.18
C TRP A 512 -12.78 20.75 21.70
N SER A 513 -12.86 19.55 22.30
CA SER A 513 -12.81 19.36 23.77
C SER A 513 -11.53 19.90 24.43
N GLY A 514 -10.40 19.88 23.71
CA GLY A 514 -9.11 20.36 24.23
C GLY A 514 -8.93 21.88 24.25
N TYR A 515 -9.92 22.66 23.81
CA TYR A 515 -9.82 24.12 23.79
C TYR A 515 -10.29 24.75 25.10
N ASP A 516 -9.60 25.80 25.54
CA ASP A 516 -10.09 26.65 26.63
C ASP A 516 -11.26 27.54 26.19
N ASP A 517 -11.96 28.13 27.17
CA ASP A 517 -13.14 28.97 26.95
C ASP A 517 -12.85 30.21 26.10
N ALA A 518 -11.66 30.80 26.27
CA ALA A 518 -11.27 31.96 25.50
C ALA A 518 -11.17 31.62 24.01
N LYS A 519 -10.59 30.46 23.68
CA LYS A 519 -10.48 29.94 22.32
C LYS A 519 -11.85 29.54 21.76
N VAL A 520 -12.70 28.86 22.53
CA VAL A 520 -14.08 28.54 22.12
C VAL A 520 -14.86 29.82 21.80
N ALA A 521 -14.81 30.83 22.68
CA ALA A 521 -15.50 32.10 22.46
C ALA A 521 -14.98 32.84 21.23
N ARG A 522 -13.65 32.92 21.06
CA ARG A 522 -13.03 33.58 19.90
C ARG A 522 -13.41 32.90 18.58
N LEU A 523 -13.31 31.57 18.52
CA LEU A 523 -13.63 30.82 17.30
C LEU A 523 -15.13 30.85 16.99
N THR A 524 -15.99 30.84 18.01
CA THR A 524 -17.45 31.00 17.83
C THR A 524 -17.78 32.35 17.16
N ARG A 525 -17.18 33.45 17.64
CA ARG A 525 -17.36 34.78 17.01
C ARG A 525 -16.80 34.83 15.59
N SER A 526 -15.61 34.28 15.38
CA SER A 526 -15.00 34.23 14.04
C SER A 526 -15.87 33.44 13.05
N ALA A 527 -16.48 32.34 13.48
CA ALA A 527 -17.40 31.58 12.65
C ALA A 527 -18.71 32.34 12.36
N LEU A 528 -19.24 33.13 13.30
CA LEU A 528 -20.35 34.03 13.01
C LEU A 528 -19.97 35.05 11.93
N GLU A 529 -18.80 35.66 12.02
CA GLU A 529 -18.28 36.62 11.02
C GLU A 529 -18.11 35.99 9.63
N GLN A 530 -17.80 34.69 9.55
CA GLN A 530 -17.73 33.92 8.31
C GLN A 530 -19.11 33.52 7.74
N GLY A 531 -20.20 33.83 8.45
CA GLY A 531 -21.56 33.60 8.00
C GLY A 531 -22.21 32.30 8.49
N PHE A 532 -21.51 31.49 9.31
CA PHE A 532 -22.08 30.26 9.85
C PHE A 532 -23.26 30.55 10.79
N ASN A 533 -24.27 29.67 10.75
CA ASN A 533 -25.39 29.70 11.70
C ASN A 533 -25.65 28.34 12.37
N HIS A 534 -24.81 27.34 12.14
CA HIS A 534 -24.88 26.03 12.79
C HIS A 534 -23.50 25.71 13.37
N PHE A 535 -23.47 25.25 14.62
CA PHE A 535 -22.25 25.04 15.39
C PHE A 535 -22.31 23.68 16.09
N LYS A 536 -21.23 22.91 16.08
CA LYS A 536 -21.13 21.64 16.83
C LYS A 536 -20.10 21.77 17.94
N LEU A 537 -20.44 21.34 19.16
CA LEU A 537 -19.57 21.30 20.33
C LEU A 537 -19.33 19.84 20.74
N LYS A 538 -18.06 19.46 20.97
CA LYS A 538 -17.73 18.16 21.54
C LYS A 538 -18.08 18.15 23.04
N VAL A 539 -18.75 17.08 23.47
CA VAL A 539 -19.16 16.77 24.84
C VAL A 539 -18.71 15.35 25.17
N GLY A 540 -18.83 14.89 26.42
CA GLY A 540 -18.48 13.49 26.73
C GLY A 540 -17.76 13.27 28.05
N ALA A 541 -16.89 14.23 28.40
CA ALA A 541 -15.86 14.01 29.41
C ALA A 541 -16.29 14.42 30.82
N ASP A 542 -16.93 15.58 30.93
CA ASP A 542 -17.41 16.13 32.20
C ASP A 542 -18.64 17.02 31.95
N VAL A 543 -19.72 16.75 32.68
CA VAL A 543 -21.02 17.38 32.42
C VAL A 543 -21.07 18.85 32.82
N ASP A 544 -20.33 19.24 33.85
CA ASP A 544 -20.29 20.62 34.31
C ASP A 544 -19.47 21.48 33.33
N ASP A 545 -18.37 20.93 32.81
CA ASP A 545 -17.60 21.55 31.72
C ASP A 545 -18.42 21.68 30.44
N ASP A 546 -19.18 20.65 30.06
CA ASP A 546 -20.02 20.68 28.88
C ASP A 546 -21.16 21.70 29.01
N ILE A 547 -21.82 21.78 30.17
CA ILE A 547 -22.80 22.83 30.47
C ILE A 547 -22.16 24.21 30.35
N ARG A 548 -20.99 24.42 30.97
CA ARG A 548 -20.27 25.70 30.96
C ARG A 548 -19.88 26.13 29.54
N ARG A 549 -19.27 25.24 28.76
CA ARG A 549 -18.83 25.49 27.37
C ARG A 549 -20.02 25.73 26.44
N LEU A 550 -21.06 24.92 26.55
CA LEU A 550 -22.27 25.07 25.73
C LEU A 550 -23.04 26.34 26.08
N SER A 551 -23.11 26.69 27.37
CA SER A 551 -23.68 27.97 27.84
C SER A 551 -22.91 29.17 27.29
N LEU A 552 -21.58 29.09 27.28
CA LEU A 552 -20.72 30.13 26.69
C LEU A 552 -21.01 30.28 25.19
N MET A 553 -21.01 29.19 24.42
CA MET A 553 -21.34 29.23 23.00
C MET A 553 -22.74 29.82 22.77
N ARG A 554 -23.74 29.39 23.54
CA ARG A 554 -25.12 29.91 23.50
C ARG A 554 -25.18 31.41 23.80
N SER A 555 -24.46 31.89 24.81
CA SER A 555 -24.42 33.33 25.14
C SER A 555 -23.87 34.21 24.01
N ILE A 556 -23.06 33.63 23.11
CA ILE A 556 -22.50 34.33 21.95
C ILE A 556 -23.45 34.24 20.77
N VAL A 557 -23.85 33.02 20.40
CA VAL A 557 -24.64 32.82 19.17
C VAL A 557 -26.07 33.31 19.31
N ASP A 558 -26.63 33.35 20.53
CA ASP A 558 -27.98 33.85 20.80
C ASP A 558 -28.03 35.35 21.12
N ASP A 559 -26.89 36.06 21.25
CA ASP A 559 -26.85 37.51 21.48
C ASP A 559 -26.95 38.28 20.14
N PRO A 560 -28.04 39.04 19.89
CA PRO A 560 -28.18 39.83 18.67
C PRO A 560 -27.05 40.83 18.44
N LYS A 561 -26.36 41.28 19.51
CA LYS A 561 -25.24 42.23 19.40
C LYS A 561 -23.97 41.59 18.84
N GLN A 562 -23.87 40.25 18.85
CA GLN A 562 -22.74 39.52 18.26
C GLN A 562 -22.95 39.23 16.77
N MET A 563 -24.14 39.53 16.22
CA MET A 563 -24.44 39.21 14.81
C MET A 563 -23.73 40.17 13.86
N PRO A 564 -23.07 39.68 12.80
CA PRO A 564 -22.44 40.54 11.80
C PRO A 564 -23.44 41.48 11.12
N ALA A 565 -23.00 42.71 10.83
CA ALA A 565 -23.80 43.68 10.10
C ALA A 565 -24.14 43.16 8.70
N GLY A 566 -25.42 43.25 8.29
CA GLY A 566 -25.87 42.80 6.98
C GLY A 566 -26.07 41.29 6.83
N ARG A 567 -25.94 40.50 7.92
CA ARG A 567 -26.31 39.09 7.94
C ARG A 567 -27.78 38.92 7.52
N LYS A 568 -28.03 38.02 6.57
CA LYS A 568 -29.39 37.62 6.20
C LYS A 568 -29.93 36.62 7.23
N GLU A 569 -31.15 36.85 7.71
CA GLU A 569 -31.81 35.91 8.59
C GLU A 569 -32.08 34.58 7.86
N PRO A 570 -31.83 33.43 8.51
CA PRO A 570 -32.20 32.13 7.94
C PRO A 570 -33.71 32.03 7.75
N SER A 571 -34.15 31.35 6.69
CA SER A 571 -35.58 31.14 6.46
C SER A 571 -36.21 30.29 7.59
N PRO A 572 -37.48 30.53 7.97
CA PRO A 572 -38.15 29.72 8.98
C PRO A 572 -38.17 28.22 8.67
N GLY A 573 -38.33 27.85 7.39
CA GLY A 573 -38.28 26.45 6.93
C GLY A 573 -36.94 25.78 7.23
N SER A 574 -35.83 26.51 7.05
CA SER A 574 -34.47 26.01 7.32
C SER A 574 -34.18 25.71 8.79
N LEU A 575 -34.95 26.32 9.71
CA LEU A 575 -34.79 26.22 11.16
C LEU A 575 -35.82 25.28 11.82
N ALA A 576 -36.83 24.83 11.07
CA ALA A 576 -37.91 24.03 11.61
C ALA A 576 -37.39 22.75 12.29
N GLY A 577 -37.72 22.60 13.58
CA GLY A 577 -37.31 21.46 14.40
C GLY A 577 -35.82 21.39 14.73
N LYS A 578 -35.06 22.50 14.60
CA LYS A 578 -33.61 22.56 14.86
C LYS A 578 -33.21 23.24 16.17
N ASN A 579 -34.16 23.54 17.06
CA ASN A 579 -33.88 24.22 18.34
C ASN A 579 -33.03 25.50 18.19
N ALA A 580 -33.34 26.29 17.14
CA ALA A 580 -32.64 27.53 16.87
C ALA A 580 -32.83 28.56 18.00
N GLY A 581 -31.79 29.34 18.26
CA GLY A 581 -31.84 30.49 19.15
C GLY A 581 -32.58 31.69 18.55
N PRO A 582 -32.75 32.77 19.33
CA PRO A 582 -33.44 33.99 18.88
C PRO A 582 -32.79 34.66 17.66
N THR A 583 -31.51 34.39 17.39
CA THR A 583 -30.76 34.88 16.22
C THR A 583 -30.83 33.93 15.01
N GLY A 584 -31.57 32.82 15.11
CA GLY A 584 -31.59 31.77 14.09
C GLY A 584 -30.33 30.89 14.04
N CYS A 585 -29.48 30.95 15.07
CA CYS A 585 -28.32 30.06 15.21
C CYS A 585 -28.72 28.72 15.85
N VAL A 586 -28.15 27.64 15.35
CA VAL A 586 -28.40 26.25 15.78
C VAL A 586 -27.12 25.71 16.42
N VAL A 587 -27.25 24.98 17.52
CA VAL A 587 -26.11 24.31 18.17
C VAL A 587 -26.40 22.82 18.28
N MET A 588 -25.40 22.01 17.94
CA MET A 588 -25.38 20.55 18.05
C MET A 588 -24.32 20.14 19.05
N VAL A 589 -24.46 18.93 19.60
CA VAL A 589 -23.45 18.32 20.47
C VAL A 589 -23.06 16.94 19.97
N ASP A 590 -21.85 16.51 20.27
CA ASP A 590 -21.26 15.27 19.76
C ASP A 590 -20.41 14.62 20.84
N ALA A 591 -20.74 13.37 21.17
CA ALA A 591 -20.16 12.63 22.29
C ALA A 591 -19.07 11.63 21.88
N ASN A 592 -18.90 11.34 20.59
CA ASN A 592 -17.96 10.33 20.11
C ASN A 592 -18.01 9.00 20.89
N GLN A 593 -19.23 8.47 21.05
CA GLN A 593 -19.54 7.08 21.41
C GLN A 593 -19.29 6.69 22.87
N VAL A 594 -19.01 7.64 23.75
CA VAL A 594 -18.41 7.36 25.08
C VAL A 594 -19.34 6.77 26.14
N TRP A 595 -20.67 6.75 25.93
CA TRP A 595 -21.64 6.42 26.98
C TRP A 595 -22.51 5.20 26.67
N ASP A 596 -23.00 4.58 27.74
CA ASP A 596 -24.11 3.61 27.68
C ASP A 596 -25.47 4.32 27.60
N VAL A 597 -26.50 3.58 27.16
CA VAL A 597 -27.85 4.09 26.88
C VAL A 597 -28.46 4.97 27.97
N GLN A 598 -28.47 4.52 29.23
CA GLN A 598 -29.10 5.27 30.32
C GLN A 598 -28.29 6.52 30.69
N GLU A 599 -26.97 6.41 30.64
CA GLU A 599 -26.08 7.54 30.91
C GLU A 599 -26.32 8.68 29.92
N VAL A 600 -26.50 8.37 28.63
CA VAL A 600 -26.87 9.38 27.62
C VAL A 600 -28.16 10.10 27.98
N ILE A 601 -29.19 9.36 28.38
CA ILE A 601 -30.50 9.93 28.71
C ILE A 601 -30.35 10.92 29.88
N ASP A 602 -29.70 10.49 30.96
CA ASP A 602 -29.44 11.30 32.15
C ASP A 602 -28.56 12.52 31.83
N TYR A 603 -27.59 12.37 30.91
CA TYR A 603 -26.70 13.45 30.47
C TYR A 603 -27.46 14.51 29.67
N MET A 604 -28.29 14.08 28.73
CA MET A 604 -29.04 14.99 27.86
C MET A 604 -30.16 15.72 28.60
N GLU A 605 -30.72 15.15 29.67
CA GLU A 605 -31.63 15.87 30.57
C GLU A 605 -30.97 17.12 31.16
N LYS A 606 -29.70 17.01 31.56
CA LYS A 606 -28.94 18.15 32.11
C LYS A 606 -28.66 19.21 31.05
N LEU A 607 -28.41 18.83 29.80
CA LEU A 607 -28.14 19.75 28.69
C LEU A 607 -29.40 20.33 28.02
N ALA A 608 -30.60 19.81 28.33
CA ALA A 608 -31.83 20.15 27.62
C ALA A 608 -32.16 21.65 27.61
N HIS A 609 -31.88 22.35 28.71
CA HIS A 609 -32.11 23.79 28.83
C HIS A 609 -31.26 24.64 27.86
N LEU A 610 -30.17 24.07 27.33
CA LEU A 610 -29.28 24.69 26.32
C LEU A 610 -29.70 24.36 24.88
N ARG A 611 -30.78 23.61 24.71
CA ARG A 611 -31.52 23.38 23.48
C ARG A 611 -30.66 22.86 22.31
N PRO A 612 -29.83 21.82 22.46
CA PRO A 612 -29.12 21.25 21.32
C PRO A 612 -30.12 20.74 20.27
N TRP A 613 -29.80 20.85 18.98
CA TRP A 613 -30.63 20.28 17.91
C TRP A 613 -30.62 18.76 17.98
N PHE A 614 -29.44 18.16 18.01
CA PHE A 614 -29.25 16.73 18.21
C PHE A 614 -27.99 16.46 19.02
N ILE A 615 -27.92 15.23 19.53
CA ILE A 615 -26.69 14.58 20.01
C ILE A 615 -26.18 13.61 18.94
N GLU A 616 -24.91 13.76 18.57
CA GLU A 616 -24.20 12.90 17.62
C GLU A 616 -23.39 11.83 18.35
N GLU A 617 -23.44 10.61 17.79
CA GLU A 617 -22.79 9.40 18.31
C GLU A 617 -22.86 9.29 19.85
N PRO A 618 -24.06 9.27 20.45
CA PRO A 618 -24.20 9.21 21.90
C PRO A 618 -23.66 7.91 22.51
N THR A 619 -23.61 6.82 21.74
CA THR A 619 -23.16 5.49 22.17
C THR A 619 -22.47 4.77 21.00
N ALA A 620 -22.08 3.51 21.21
CA ALA A 620 -21.36 2.70 20.22
C ALA A 620 -22.06 2.71 18.84
N PRO A 621 -21.31 2.87 17.73
CA PRO A 621 -21.88 3.04 16.38
C PRO A 621 -22.58 1.77 15.86
N ASP A 622 -22.30 0.63 16.50
CA ASP A 622 -22.91 -0.67 16.19
C ASP A 622 -24.26 -0.86 16.89
N ASP A 623 -24.55 -0.09 17.94
CA ASP A 623 -25.71 -0.30 18.78
C ASP A 623 -26.94 0.44 18.25
N VAL A 624 -27.52 -0.12 17.18
CA VAL A 624 -28.76 0.37 16.56
C VAL A 624 -29.91 0.43 17.58
N LEU A 625 -30.02 -0.58 18.45
CA LEU A 625 -31.11 -0.67 19.43
C LEU A 625 -30.89 0.30 20.60
N GLY A 626 -29.64 0.51 21.00
CA GLY A 626 -29.24 1.53 21.97
C GLY A 626 -29.57 2.93 21.49
N HIS A 627 -29.20 3.28 20.25
CA HIS A 627 -29.63 4.54 19.63
C HIS A 627 -31.16 4.67 19.61
N ALA A 628 -31.90 3.58 19.36
CA ALA A 628 -33.36 3.61 19.36
C ALA A 628 -33.94 3.87 20.76
N ALA A 629 -33.34 3.27 21.79
CA ALA A 629 -33.70 3.49 23.18
C ALA A 629 -33.39 4.92 23.63
N ILE A 630 -32.20 5.43 23.31
CA ILE A 630 -31.79 6.81 23.56
C ILE A 630 -32.77 7.78 22.90
N ARG A 631 -33.01 7.64 21.59
CA ARG A 631 -33.93 8.53 20.86
C ARG A 631 -35.32 8.55 21.48
N ARG A 632 -35.86 7.40 21.90
CA ARG A 632 -37.14 7.35 22.62
C ARG A 632 -37.07 8.05 23.97
N GLY A 633 -35.99 7.82 24.73
CA GLY A 633 -35.75 8.40 26.05
C GLY A 633 -35.69 9.92 26.02
N ILE A 634 -34.96 10.50 25.06
CA ILE A 634 -34.74 11.95 24.98
C ILE A 634 -35.76 12.70 24.12
N LYS A 635 -36.70 12.01 23.45
CA LYS A 635 -37.69 12.62 22.55
C LYS A 635 -38.48 13.75 23.21
N HIS A 636 -38.82 13.60 24.49
CA HIS A 636 -39.59 14.57 25.25
C HIS A 636 -38.81 15.88 25.52
N LEU A 637 -37.48 15.85 25.40
CA LEU A 637 -36.60 17.02 25.50
C LEU A 637 -36.57 17.83 24.19
N GLY A 638 -37.15 17.31 23.11
CA GLY A 638 -37.12 17.93 21.79
C GLY A 638 -35.75 17.87 21.11
N ILE A 639 -34.87 16.95 21.54
CA ILE A 639 -33.51 16.77 21.01
C ILE A 639 -33.51 15.55 20.07
N GLY A 640 -32.92 15.69 18.89
CA GLY A 640 -32.74 14.60 17.94
C GLY A 640 -31.52 13.72 18.24
N VAL A 641 -31.40 12.60 17.53
CA VAL A 641 -30.22 11.72 17.57
C VAL A 641 -29.59 11.62 16.17
N ALA A 642 -28.27 11.69 16.10
CA ALA A 642 -27.48 11.47 14.88
C ALA A 642 -26.42 10.38 15.12
N THR A 643 -26.19 9.51 14.14
CA THR A 643 -25.03 8.60 14.12
C THR A 643 -24.75 8.12 12.70
N GLY A 644 -23.48 7.97 12.35
CA GLY A 644 -23.11 7.40 11.06
C GLY A 644 -21.67 7.59 10.58
N GLU A 645 -20.87 8.49 11.16
CA GLU A 645 -19.45 8.65 10.77
C GLU A 645 -18.63 7.34 10.95
N HIS A 646 -19.05 6.49 11.90
CA HIS A 646 -18.49 5.15 12.12
C HIS A 646 -19.41 4.00 11.70
N ALA A 647 -20.57 4.26 11.10
CA ALA A 647 -21.45 3.19 10.61
C ALA A 647 -20.80 2.46 9.42
N HIS A 648 -20.62 1.15 9.56
CA HIS A 648 -19.74 0.36 8.69
C HIS A 648 -20.12 0.33 7.22
N ASN A 649 -21.41 0.28 6.92
CA ASN A 649 -21.93 -0.03 5.58
C ASN A 649 -23.40 0.36 5.46
N ARG A 650 -23.92 0.25 4.23
CA ARG A 650 -25.34 0.50 3.92
C ARG A 650 -26.32 -0.40 4.69
N MET A 651 -25.94 -1.60 5.14
CA MET A 651 -26.82 -2.46 5.95
C MET A 651 -27.01 -1.91 7.36
N THR A 652 -25.97 -1.33 7.94
CA THR A 652 -26.06 -0.67 9.25
C THR A 652 -26.99 0.55 9.15
N PHE A 653 -26.81 1.39 8.12
CA PHE A 653 -27.73 2.49 7.84
C PHE A 653 -29.17 2.03 7.60
N LYS A 654 -29.37 0.94 6.85
CA LYS A 654 -30.70 0.33 6.67
C LYS A 654 -31.36 0.05 8.02
N GLN A 655 -30.64 -0.58 8.95
CA GLN A 655 -31.15 -0.92 10.26
C GLN A 655 -31.43 0.31 11.11
N LEU A 656 -30.55 1.32 11.08
CA LEU A 656 -30.76 2.60 11.76
C LEU A 656 -32.07 3.29 11.30
N LEU A 657 -32.33 3.25 10.00
CA LEU A 657 -33.53 3.83 9.39
C LEU A 657 -34.78 3.02 9.68
N GLN A 658 -34.73 1.69 9.54
CA GLN A 658 -35.87 0.80 9.83
C GLN A 658 -36.25 0.80 11.31
N ALA A 659 -35.28 0.96 12.22
CA ALA A 659 -35.51 1.06 13.65
C ALA A 659 -35.98 2.45 14.11
N ASP A 660 -36.03 3.43 13.20
CA ASP A 660 -36.34 4.84 13.48
C ASP A 660 -35.51 5.39 14.67
N CYS A 661 -34.21 5.09 14.69
CA CYS A 661 -33.35 5.41 15.83
C CYS A 661 -32.52 6.70 15.65
N ILE A 662 -32.55 7.30 14.46
CA ILE A 662 -31.87 8.56 14.13
C ILE A 662 -32.83 9.55 13.47
N ASP A 663 -32.57 10.84 13.69
CA ASP A 663 -33.25 11.97 13.06
C ASP A 663 -32.42 12.59 11.95
N VAL A 664 -31.09 12.47 12.06
CA VAL A 664 -30.10 12.97 11.10
C VAL A 664 -29.16 11.83 10.72
N VAL A 665 -28.76 11.78 9.45
CA VAL A 665 -27.89 10.76 8.84
C VAL A 665 -26.54 11.39 8.49
N PRO A 666 -25.53 11.28 9.37
CA PRO A 666 -24.15 11.60 9.03
C PRO A 666 -23.53 10.49 8.20
N ILE A 667 -23.39 10.71 6.90
CA ILE A 667 -22.58 9.85 6.03
C ILE A 667 -21.12 10.30 6.09
N ASP A 668 -20.19 9.38 5.84
CA ASP A 668 -18.77 9.69 5.64
C ASP A 668 -18.29 9.15 4.28
N SER A 669 -17.45 9.93 3.59
CA SER A 669 -16.99 9.65 2.23
C SER A 669 -16.09 8.44 2.07
N CYS A 670 -15.44 7.99 3.15
CA CYS A 670 -14.44 6.93 3.12
C CYS A 670 -14.58 5.89 4.24
N ARG A 671 -15.54 6.04 5.17
CA ARG A 671 -16.01 4.98 6.06
C ARG A 671 -16.78 3.91 5.29
N LEU A 672 -17.75 4.37 4.51
CA LEU A 672 -18.46 3.56 3.53
C LEU A 672 -17.55 3.33 2.33
N ALA A 673 -17.77 2.23 1.59
CA ALA A 673 -16.99 1.92 0.39
C ALA A 673 -17.39 2.81 -0.79
N GLY A 674 -17.06 4.09 -0.65
CA GLY A 674 -17.15 5.16 -1.62
C GLY A 674 -18.55 5.57 -2.05
N VAL A 675 -18.59 6.33 -3.14
CA VAL A 675 -19.80 6.95 -3.70
C VAL A 675 -20.94 5.93 -3.89
N ASN A 676 -20.61 4.70 -4.30
CA ASN A 676 -21.57 3.64 -4.56
C ASN A 676 -22.47 3.31 -3.36
N GLU A 677 -21.87 3.07 -2.18
CA GLU A 677 -22.63 2.80 -0.96
C GLU A 677 -23.36 4.05 -0.47
N ILE A 678 -22.73 5.21 -0.61
CA ILE A 678 -23.28 6.48 -0.16
C ILE A 678 -24.57 6.83 -0.91
N LEU A 679 -24.61 6.63 -2.24
CA LEU A 679 -25.83 6.78 -3.03
C LEU A 679 -26.97 5.91 -2.49
N ALA A 680 -26.65 4.67 -2.08
CA ALA A 680 -27.63 3.76 -1.48
C ALA A 680 -28.19 4.34 -0.16
N VAL A 681 -27.33 4.86 0.70
CA VAL A 681 -27.71 5.45 1.99
C VAL A 681 -28.53 6.73 1.80
N MET A 682 -28.15 7.62 0.89
CA MET A 682 -28.91 8.84 0.57
C MET A 682 -30.32 8.52 0.06
N LEU A 683 -30.45 7.53 -0.83
CA LEU A 683 -31.76 7.11 -1.35
C LEU A 683 -32.64 6.49 -0.24
N MET A 684 -32.06 5.70 0.66
CA MET A 684 -32.79 5.22 1.84
C MET A 684 -33.17 6.39 2.76
N ALA A 685 -32.26 7.34 3.03
CA ALA A 685 -32.57 8.51 3.84
C ALA A 685 -33.74 9.31 3.25
N LYS A 686 -33.77 9.54 1.93
CA LYS A 686 -34.90 10.18 1.24
C LYS A 686 -36.19 9.36 1.38
N LYS A 687 -36.14 8.03 1.18
CA LYS A 687 -37.31 7.15 1.33
C LYS A 687 -37.90 7.18 2.75
N PHE A 688 -37.04 7.24 3.76
CA PHE A 688 -37.42 7.26 5.17
C PHE A 688 -37.62 8.68 5.74
N GLY A 689 -37.50 9.73 4.91
CA GLY A 689 -37.73 11.11 5.31
C GLY A 689 -36.71 11.65 6.32
N LYS A 690 -35.45 11.20 6.24
CA LYS A 690 -34.36 11.63 7.12
C LYS A 690 -33.42 12.62 6.43
N ILE A 691 -32.91 13.56 7.21
CA ILE A 691 -31.96 14.59 6.76
C ILE A 691 -30.58 13.98 6.67
N VAL A 692 -29.85 14.27 5.60
CA VAL A 692 -28.44 13.90 5.46
C VAL A 692 -27.58 15.11 5.86
N CYS A 693 -26.71 14.93 6.84
CA CYS A 693 -25.73 15.93 7.28
C CYS A 693 -24.35 15.28 7.29
N PRO A 694 -23.65 15.24 6.14
CA PRO A 694 -22.41 14.49 6.04
C PRO A 694 -21.37 14.92 7.07
N HIS A 695 -20.73 13.93 7.68
CA HIS A 695 -19.57 14.11 8.52
C HIS A 695 -18.41 14.66 7.69
N ALA A 696 -17.70 15.61 8.27
CA ALA A 696 -16.42 16.08 7.78
C ALA A 696 -15.55 16.44 8.98
N GLY A 697 -14.27 16.66 8.75
CA GLY A 697 -13.31 16.81 9.84
C GLY A 697 -12.38 15.61 9.89
N GLY A 698 -11.09 15.91 9.86
CA GLY A 698 -10.07 14.97 9.42
C GLY A 698 -9.34 15.54 8.21
N VAL A 699 -8.51 14.73 7.56
CA VAL A 699 -7.76 15.15 6.38
C VAL A 699 -8.61 14.90 5.15
N GLY A 700 -8.93 15.93 4.36
CA GLY A 700 -9.57 15.80 3.04
C GLY A 700 -11.04 15.38 3.00
N LEU A 701 -11.69 15.19 4.15
CA LEU A 701 -13.10 14.79 4.16
C LEU A 701 -14.00 15.90 3.63
N CYS A 702 -13.70 17.17 3.95
CA CYS A 702 -14.41 18.33 3.41
C CYS A 702 -14.37 18.36 1.88
N GLU A 703 -13.21 18.04 1.29
CA GLU A 703 -12.96 17.93 -0.15
C GLU A 703 -13.85 16.85 -0.78
N TYR A 704 -14.04 15.71 -0.13
CA TYR A 704 -14.93 14.67 -0.61
C TYR A 704 -16.42 15.00 -0.42
N VAL A 705 -16.86 15.33 0.80
CA VAL A 705 -18.30 15.32 1.12
C VAL A 705 -19.08 16.49 0.52
N VAL A 706 -18.41 17.55 0.05
CA VAL A 706 -19.07 18.63 -0.72
C VAL A 706 -19.67 18.09 -2.03
N HIS A 707 -18.96 17.20 -2.74
CA HIS A 707 -19.47 16.62 -3.98
C HIS A 707 -20.70 15.76 -3.70
N LEU A 708 -20.65 14.97 -2.63
CA LEU A 708 -21.74 14.08 -2.21
C LEU A 708 -22.99 14.89 -1.82
N SER A 709 -22.82 15.98 -1.08
CA SER A 709 -23.93 16.86 -0.69
C SER A 709 -24.61 17.52 -1.89
N LEU A 710 -23.81 17.95 -2.87
CA LEU A 710 -24.32 18.48 -4.15
C LEU A 710 -25.11 17.43 -4.92
N ILE A 711 -24.60 16.19 -5.01
CA ILE A 711 -25.27 15.07 -5.64
C ILE A 711 -26.62 14.78 -4.96
N ASP A 712 -26.64 14.71 -3.63
CA ASP A 712 -27.87 14.46 -2.87
C ASP A 712 -28.92 15.52 -3.19
N TYR A 713 -28.59 16.81 -3.04
CA TYR A 713 -29.57 17.86 -3.25
C TYR A 713 -30.06 17.92 -4.70
N ILE A 714 -29.14 17.82 -5.66
CA ILE A 714 -29.48 18.00 -7.07
C ILE A 714 -30.24 16.78 -7.61
N CYS A 715 -29.86 15.56 -7.22
CA CYS A 715 -30.35 14.33 -7.83
C CYS A 715 -31.27 13.46 -6.96
N ILE A 716 -31.26 13.59 -5.63
CA ILE A 716 -31.91 12.61 -4.73
C ILE A 716 -32.93 13.29 -3.81
N SER A 717 -32.47 14.10 -2.86
CA SER A 717 -33.33 14.70 -1.86
C SER A 717 -34.23 15.78 -2.44
N ALA A 718 -33.74 16.54 -3.43
CA ALA A 718 -34.43 17.66 -4.09
C ALA A 718 -34.97 18.73 -3.11
N GLU A 719 -34.47 18.71 -1.87
CA GLU A 719 -34.88 19.56 -0.75
C GLU A 719 -33.61 19.90 0.06
N ASN A 720 -33.07 21.13 -0.07
CA ASN A 720 -31.85 21.52 0.65
C ASN A 720 -32.12 22.31 1.93
N GLU A 721 -33.34 22.84 2.11
CA GLU A 721 -33.55 23.95 3.04
C GLU A 721 -33.11 23.61 4.49
N ARG A 722 -33.18 22.33 4.87
CA ARG A 722 -32.79 21.83 6.19
C ARG A 722 -31.42 21.13 6.22
N ASN A 723 -30.78 20.86 5.09
CA ASN A 723 -29.50 20.15 5.09
C ASN A 723 -28.35 21.11 5.41
N VAL A 724 -27.33 20.58 6.06
CA VAL A 724 -26.07 21.28 6.36
C VAL A 724 -24.92 20.29 6.27
N LEU A 725 -23.78 20.77 5.77
CA LEU A 725 -22.54 20.00 5.61
C LEU A 725 -21.51 20.43 6.66
N GLU A 726 -20.84 19.49 7.32
CA GLU A 726 -19.80 19.82 8.31
C GLU A 726 -18.60 20.51 7.66
N TRP A 727 -18.08 21.56 8.29
CA TRP A 727 -16.82 22.25 7.95
C TRP A 727 -15.87 22.28 9.15
N VAL A 728 -14.62 21.90 8.88
CA VAL A 728 -13.49 21.98 9.81
C VAL A 728 -12.32 22.62 9.07
N ASP A 729 -11.80 23.72 9.58
CA ASP A 729 -10.78 24.56 8.92
C ASP A 729 -9.37 24.06 9.22
N HIS A 730 -9.02 22.87 8.70
CA HIS A 730 -7.72 22.23 8.93
C HIS A 730 -7.25 21.50 7.67
N LEU A 731 -5.96 21.64 7.35
CA LEU A 731 -5.22 20.80 6.38
C LEU A 731 -5.62 20.96 4.91
N HIS A 732 -6.51 21.91 4.58
CA HIS A 732 -6.89 22.22 3.20
C HIS A 732 -5.70 22.67 2.34
N GLU A 733 -4.70 23.30 2.95
CA GLU A 733 -3.47 23.75 2.29
C GLU A 733 -2.65 22.61 1.65
N HIS A 734 -2.98 21.35 1.98
CA HIS A 734 -2.30 20.18 1.43
C HIS A 734 -2.91 19.65 0.14
N PHE A 735 -4.04 20.18 -0.32
CA PHE A 735 -4.73 19.72 -1.53
C PHE A 735 -4.48 20.64 -2.72
N VAL A 736 -4.46 20.07 -3.93
CA VAL A 736 -4.33 20.82 -5.19
C VAL A 736 -5.62 21.62 -5.46
N TYR A 737 -6.76 21.05 -5.12
CA TYR A 737 -8.09 21.64 -5.34
C TYR A 737 -8.85 21.79 -4.01
N PRO A 738 -8.35 22.64 -3.10
CA PRO A 738 -8.93 22.76 -1.77
C PRO A 738 -10.33 23.34 -1.83
N VAL A 739 -11.20 22.86 -0.94
CA VAL A 739 -12.52 23.46 -0.75
C VAL A 739 -12.42 24.77 0.02
N SER A 740 -13.45 25.60 -0.09
CA SER A 740 -13.52 26.89 0.59
C SER A 740 -14.95 27.24 0.98
N ILE A 741 -15.08 28.13 1.96
CA ILE A 741 -16.35 28.69 2.44
C ILE A 741 -16.47 30.15 1.97
N ASN A 742 -17.66 30.54 1.50
CA ASN A 742 -17.97 31.93 1.17
C ASN A 742 -18.49 32.70 2.40
N GLY A 743 -18.62 34.03 2.29
CA GLY A 743 -19.07 34.89 3.40
C GLY A 743 -20.51 34.67 3.87
N ALA A 744 -21.25 33.71 3.29
CA ALA A 744 -22.56 33.28 3.77
C ALA A 744 -22.51 31.96 4.55
N GLY A 745 -21.31 31.44 4.89
CA GLY A 745 -21.15 30.16 5.57
C GLY A 745 -21.51 28.97 4.68
N CYS A 746 -21.35 29.08 3.36
CA CYS A 746 -21.60 28.01 2.41
C CYS A 746 -20.30 27.55 1.74
N TYR A 747 -20.18 26.24 1.50
CA TYR A 747 -19.18 25.68 0.59
C TYR A 747 -19.32 26.28 -0.79
N ASN A 748 -18.22 26.77 -1.34
CA ASN A 748 -18.13 27.04 -2.76
C ASN A 748 -18.19 25.71 -3.53
N VAL A 749 -18.92 25.71 -4.64
CA VAL A 749 -19.03 24.52 -5.50
C VAL A 749 -17.67 24.27 -6.16
N PRO A 750 -17.12 23.04 -6.12
CA PRO A 750 -15.90 22.71 -6.87
C PRO A 750 -16.17 22.82 -8.38
N MET A 751 -15.54 23.78 -9.06
CA MET A 751 -15.78 24.06 -10.48
C MET A 751 -14.63 23.63 -11.40
N ASP A 752 -13.48 23.25 -10.86
CA ASP A 752 -12.32 22.88 -11.67
C ASP A 752 -12.61 21.56 -12.41
N ALA A 753 -12.52 21.61 -13.74
CA ALA A 753 -12.76 20.47 -14.62
C ALA A 753 -11.74 19.34 -14.44
N GLN A 754 -10.53 19.65 -13.96
CA GLN A 754 -9.48 18.69 -13.65
C GLN A 754 -9.45 18.31 -12.16
N GLY A 755 -10.30 18.96 -11.34
CA GLY A 755 -10.35 18.77 -9.89
C GLY A 755 -10.75 17.36 -9.45
N GLY A 756 -11.35 16.57 -10.34
CA GLY A 756 -11.77 15.21 -10.07
C GLY A 756 -12.69 15.12 -8.84
N TYR A 757 -12.26 14.36 -7.84
CA TYR A 757 -12.90 14.24 -6.53
C TYR A 757 -12.20 15.10 -5.44
N SER A 758 -11.48 16.14 -5.85
CA SER A 758 -10.79 17.15 -5.01
C SER A 758 -9.72 16.62 -4.05
N ILE A 759 -9.31 15.37 -4.19
CA ILE A 759 -8.48 14.69 -3.18
C ILE A 759 -6.99 14.56 -3.53
N GLU A 760 -6.58 15.09 -4.68
CA GLU A 760 -5.18 15.13 -5.05
C GLU A 760 -4.40 16.03 -4.07
N MET A 761 -3.44 15.45 -3.38
CA MET A 761 -2.57 16.16 -2.44
C MET A 761 -1.35 16.75 -3.16
N LEU A 762 -0.88 17.90 -2.69
CA LEU A 762 0.39 18.48 -3.12
C LEU A 762 1.53 17.51 -2.82
N LYS A 763 2.42 17.32 -3.80
CA LYS A 763 3.62 16.49 -3.66
C LYS A 763 4.50 16.89 -2.46
N GLY A 764 4.62 18.20 -2.19
CA GLY A 764 5.37 18.66 -1.01
C GLY A 764 4.78 18.16 0.31
N SER A 765 3.45 18.08 0.39
CA SER A 765 2.74 17.56 1.57
C SER A 765 2.97 16.06 1.75
N THR A 766 2.94 15.27 0.69
CA THR A 766 3.24 13.83 0.77
C THR A 766 4.69 13.60 1.16
N GLU A 767 5.64 14.34 0.59
CA GLU A 767 7.06 14.28 0.97
C GLU A 767 7.31 14.68 2.45
N ASP A 768 6.55 15.63 2.97
CA ASP A 768 6.71 16.12 4.34
C ASP A 768 6.10 15.21 5.40
N TYR A 769 4.90 14.69 5.12
CA TYR A 769 4.06 14.07 6.14
C TYR A 769 3.86 12.56 5.98
N SER A 770 4.46 11.92 4.96
CA SER A 770 4.44 10.45 4.82
C SER A 770 5.11 9.76 6.02
N PHE A 771 4.36 9.04 6.84
CA PHE A 771 4.94 8.35 8.00
C PHE A 771 5.68 7.06 7.58
N PRO A 772 6.81 6.69 8.23
CA PRO A 772 7.59 7.45 9.20
C PRO A 772 8.70 8.30 8.57
N GLN A 773 8.76 8.36 7.23
CA GLN A 773 9.95 8.82 6.50
C GLN A 773 9.88 10.28 6.03
N GLY A 774 8.73 10.92 6.14
CA GLY A 774 8.50 12.29 5.72
C GLY A 774 9.37 13.25 6.52
N TYR A 775 9.67 14.40 5.94
CA TYR A 775 10.55 15.39 6.57
C TYR A 775 10.14 15.68 8.02
N TYR A 776 8.86 15.96 8.26
CA TYR A 776 8.31 16.29 9.58
C TYR A 776 8.60 15.20 10.61
N TRP A 777 8.40 13.93 10.26
CA TRP A 777 8.58 12.80 11.16
C TRP A 777 10.05 12.53 11.50
N LYS A 778 10.97 12.90 10.63
CA LYS A 778 12.42 12.75 10.86
C LYS A 778 13.02 13.89 11.68
N THR A 779 12.55 15.11 11.46
CA THR A 779 13.16 16.32 12.04
C THR A 779 12.41 16.84 13.26
N GLY A 780 11.14 16.48 13.43
CA GLY A 780 10.26 17.05 14.43
C GLY A 780 9.76 18.46 14.08
N SER A 781 9.99 18.94 12.85
CA SER A 781 9.57 20.26 12.39
C SER A 781 9.11 20.25 10.93
N ALA A 782 8.09 21.06 10.60
CA ALA A 782 7.68 21.29 9.22
C ALA A 782 8.77 22.11 8.49
N ARG A 783 8.93 21.90 7.17
CA ARG A 783 9.71 22.83 6.35
C ARG A 783 9.00 24.19 6.43
N THR A 784 9.74 25.28 6.65
CA THR A 784 9.19 26.63 6.48
C THR A 784 8.74 26.74 5.03
N ALA A 785 7.43 26.79 4.78
CA ALA A 785 6.91 26.99 3.45
C ALA A 785 7.51 28.29 2.87
N PRO A 786 7.94 28.32 1.60
CA PRO A 786 8.14 29.59 0.94
C PRO A 786 6.80 30.35 0.95
N PRO A 787 6.80 31.68 1.08
CA PRO A 787 5.57 32.46 1.00
C PRO A 787 4.90 32.19 -0.36
N PRO A 788 3.56 32.18 -0.43
CA PRO A 788 2.84 31.93 -1.67
C PRO A 788 3.23 33.00 -2.71
N GLU A 789 3.80 32.57 -3.84
CA GLU A 789 3.91 33.44 -5.02
C GLU A 789 2.51 33.58 -5.62
N HIS A 790 2.04 34.84 -5.70
CA HIS A 790 0.72 35.26 -6.15
C HIS A 790 0.43 35.00 -7.62
#